data_AF-A0A953U926-F1
#
_entry.id   AF-A0A953U926-F1
#
_cell.length_a   1.000
_cell.length_b   1.000
_cell.length_c   1.000
_cell.angle_alpha   90.00
_cell.angle_beta   90.00
_cell.angle_gamma   90.00
#
_symmetry.space_group_name_H-M   'P 1'
#
loop_
_entity.id
_entity.type
_entity.pdbx_description
1 polymer ?
#
loop_
_entity_poly.entity_id
_entity_poly.type
_entity_poly.pdbx_seq_one_letter_code
_entity_poly.pdbx_strand_id
1 'polypeptide(L)'
;MTRSVYTGDATTVSAGQYLPPVCPATAACGPIKASDNGAYPVPGTANNVWNNTKADGSFSVTTPIFLDQMTPAGALVNTLAVPPNLLITSFASKSELAVNLSDDGTALTLVGYVAPLNSLDVSNSNTPGIYDPTNPAGGSYYRAVAQIGANGAIQVTRISAYSGNQGRAAILAGGAYYMAGNSNNGTGTPANLVAATGIQAAVPGQLAATAPVEVGNFSIEQATNPDTGKPYPPDKPGKDNNYRGLTLFNNTLYATKGSGSNGVNTVYQVGTAGTLPALATAANTPITILPGFPTTLAKAAGALNPFGVWFADAKTLYVADEGDGTAANAAISQAAGLQKWSLVNGVWQFDYVLQNGLNLGQPYSVANYPAALNPSTDGLRNITGRVNTDGTVSIWAITSTISANGDQGADPNKLVMITDVPVNMSATAAANEQFVVVRSANAGEVLRGVSFAPKSGAAPMSNVPLVISAANPGASAIAPGSLTFAFGQDLATGTPGEILGILPTKFAGTSVTVVDSAGVATLAPLLFVSSAQVTFLVPSTAATGPAQVVVTTGFGSQTASNIQIASLAPALFTINNAGVPAGYVIRVAADGTQTYQQIYAIDSAGSIVASPIDMGSATDKNYLVLFGTGLQSASAATAQASVAGIQAQVLYAGPQRSYPGLDQVNLTLPQSIAGKGNINVQLSAAGIVSNPVQIVVH
;
A
#
# COMPACT_ATOMS: atom_id res chain seq x y z
N MET A 1 14.93 8.26 -7.28
CA MET A 1 13.84 7.67 -8.08
C MET A 1 13.35 6.40 -7.38
N THR A 2 12.05 6.18 -7.27
CA THR A 2 11.49 4.92 -6.75
C THR A 2 11.22 3.94 -7.88
N ARG A 3 11.47 2.66 -7.64
CA ARG A 3 11.09 1.54 -8.53
C ARG A 3 10.64 0.33 -7.74
N SER A 4 9.94 -0.57 -8.41
CA SER A 4 9.57 -1.89 -7.90
C SER A 4 10.08 -3.00 -8.81
N VAL A 5 10.38 -4.17 -8.25
CA VAL A 5 10.91 -5.32 -9.01
C VAL A 5 10.09 -6.57 -8.76
N TYR A 6 9.51 -7.14 -9.80
CA TYR A 6 8.72 -8.35 -9.68
C TYR A 6 9.61 -9.51 -9.20
N THR A 7 9.20 -10.12 -8.08
CA THR A 7 9.91 -11.26 -7.45
C THR A 7 9.05 -12.52 -7.41
N GLY A 8 7.87 -12.48 -8.02
CA GLY A 8 7.03 -13.66 -8.13
C GLY A 8 7.58 -14.65 -9.14
N ASP A 9 7.13 -15.88 -9.01
CA ASP A 9 7.45 -17.00 -9.91
C ASP A 9 6.17 -17.81 -10.18
N ALA A 10 6.30 -18.92 -10.93
CA ALA A 10 5.16 -19.77 -11.28
C ALA A 10 4.39 -20.32 -10.06
N THR A 11 4.97 -20.32 -8.85
CA THR A 11 4.34 -20.80 -7.61
C THR A 11 3.60 -19.69 -6.84
N THR A 12 3.80 -18.42 -7.21
CA THR A 12 3.12 -17.28 -6.57
C THR A 12 1.60 -17.37 -6.71
N VAL A 13 1.14 -17.83 -7.87
CA VAL A 13 -0.25 -18.25 -8.11
C VAL A 13 -0.22 -19.36 -9.14
N SER A 14 -1.03 -20.39 -8.97
CA SER A 14 -1.17 -21.49 -9.94
C SER A 14 -2.35 -21.24 -10.87
N ALA A 15 -2.22 -21.55 -12.15
CA ALA A 15 -3.37 -21.54 -13.06
C ALA A 15 -4.47 -22.48 -12.51
N GLY A 16 -5.71 -22.00 -12.48
CA GLY A 16 -6.84 -22.71 -11.88
C GLY A 16 -7.00 -22.51 -10.36
N GLN A 17 -6.05 -21.87 -9.68
CA GLN A 17 -6.19 -21.47 -8.27
C GLN A 17 -7.30 -20.41 -8.13
N TYR A 18 -8.11 -20.48 -7.08
CA TYR A 18 -9.05 -19.41 -6.78
C TYR A 18 -8.32 -18.12 -6.38
N LEU A 19 -8.69 -17.00 -6.99
CA LEU A 19 -8.17 -15.68 -6.65
C LEU A 19 -8.95 -15.08 -5.47
N PRO A 20 -8.35 -14.17 -4.69
CA PRO A 20 -9.11 -13.35 -3.75
C PRO A 20 -10.25 -12.58 -4.47
N PRO A 21 -11.35 -12.28 -3.77
CA PRO A 21 -11.63 -12.61 -2.38
C PRO A 21 -12.09 -14.06 -2.32
N VAL A 22 -11.42 -14.89 -1.53
CA VAL A 22 -12.00 -16.20 -1.23
C VAL A 22 -12.84 -16.02 0.04
N CYS A 23 -14.13 -15.72 -0.10
CA CYS A 23 -14.92 -15.13 1.00
C CYS A 23 -16.39 -15.61 1.08
N PRO A 24 -17.03 -15.48 2.27
CA PRO A 24 -18.31 -16.08 2.65
C PRO A 24 -19.55 -15.48 1.96
N ALA A 25 -20.70 -16.15 2.17
CA ALA A 25 -21.96 -16.07 1.41
C ALA A 25 -22.60 -14.68 1.17
N THR A 26 -22.07 -13.59 1.71
CA THR A 26 -22.62 -12.23 1.61
C THR A 26 -21.80 -11.28 0.73
N ALA A 27 -20.60 -11.67 0.30
CA ALA A 27 -19.85 -10.95 -0.73
C ALA A 27 -20.21 -11.48 -2.12
N ALA A 28 -20.25 -10.60 -3.13
CA ALA A 28 -20.44 -11.01 -4.52
C ALA A 28 -19.15 -11.64 -5.06
N CYS A 29 -18.82 -12.84 -4.59
CA CYS A 29 -17.65 -13.59 -5.04
C CYS A 29 -18.08 -14.58 -6.13
N GLY A 30 -17.44 -14.49 -7.31
CA GLY A 30 -17.52 -15.52 -8.32
C GLY A 30 -16.49 -16.64 -8.05
N PRO A 31 -16.62 -17.81 -8.70
CA PRO A 31 -15.61 -18.88 -8.66
C PRO A 31 -14.39 -18.52 -9.52
N ILE A 32 -13.86 -17.30 -9.37
CA ILE A 32 -12.83 -16.75 -10.27
C ILE A 32 -11.53 -17.49 -10.00
N LYS A 33 -11.05 -18.15 -11.04
CA LYS A 33 -9.78 -18.87 -11.03
C LYS A 33 -8.76 -18.09 -11.83
N ALA A 34 -7.52 -18.14 -11.37
CA ALA A 34 -6.37 -17.66 -12.12
C ALA A 34 -6.35 -18.31 -13.50
N SER A 35 -6.30 -17.49 -14.54
CA SER A 35 -6.16 -17.91 -15.93
C SER A 35 -4.72 -18.28 -16.28
N ASP A 36 -3.76 -17.77 -15.52
CA ASP A 36 -2.32 -17.98 -15.72
C ASP A 36 -1.59 -18.12 -14.38
N ASN A 37 -0.37 -18.64 -14.40
CA ASN A 37 0.45 -18.78 -13.20
C ASN A 37 1.16 -17.46 -12.83
N GLY A 38 1.92 -17.49 -11.74
CA GLY A 38 2.63 -16.32 -11.21
C GLY A 38 3.91 -15.92 -11.96
N ALA A 39 4.26 -16.58 -13.07
CA ALA A 39 5.49 -16.25 -13.79
C ALA A 39 5.36 -14.92 -14.56
N TYR A 40 6.41 -14.10 -14.46
CA TYR A 40 6.52 -12.87 -15.24
C TYR A 40 6.64 -13.17 -16.75
N PRO A 41 6.18 -12.28 -17.64
CA PRO A 41 6.36 -12.44 -19.09
C PRO A 41 7.82 -12.57 -19.51
N VAL A 42 8.16 -13.65 -20.20
CA VAL A 42 9.49 -13.89 -20.76
C VAL A 42 9.41 -14.37 -22.23
N PRO A 43 10.33 -13.92 -23.11
CA PRO A 43 10.32 -14.31 -24.53
C PRO A 43 10.30 -15.82 -24.75
N GLY A 44 9.52 -16.28 -25.74
CA GLY A 44 9.43 -17.69 -26.11
C GLY A 44 8.52 -18.54 -25.22
N THR A 45 7.82 -17.95 -24.25
CA THR A 45 6.85 -18.63 -23.39
C THR A 45 5.45 -18.03 -23.53
N ALA A 46 4.43 -18.77 -23.07
CA ALA A 46 3.06 -18.26 -22.96
C ALA A 46 2.79 -17.57 -21.60
N ASN A 47 3.76 -17.57 -20.69
CA ASN A 47 3.59 -17.07 -19.31
C ASN A 47 3.31 -15.57 -19.33
N ASN A 48 2.22 -15.15 -18.69
CA ASN A 48 1.99 -13.77 -18.34
C ASN A 48 1.03 -13.68 -17.15
N VAL A 49 1.59 -13.54 -15.94
CA VAL A 49 0.82 -13.38 -14.70
C VAL A 49 -0.25 -12.27 -14.76
N TRP A 50 -0.07 -11.24 -15.58
CA TRP A 50 -1.03 -10.13 -15.73
C TRP A 50 -2.26 -10.50 -16.57
N ASN A 51 -2.29 -11.68 -17.20
CA ASN A 51 -3.52 -12.23 -17.79
C ASN A 51 -4.61 -12.46 -16.73
N ASN A 52 -4.23 -12.64 -15.46
CA ASN A 52 -5.16 -12.81 -14.35
C ASN A 52 -6.03 -11.56 -14.11
N THR A 53 -5.58 -10.36 -14.51
CA THR A 53 -6.35 -9.11 -14.39
C THR A 53 -7.67 -9.13 -15.17
N LYS A 54 -7.76 -9.96 -16.23
CA LYS A 54 -9.00 -10.15 -17.00
C LYS A 54 -10.06 -10.93 -16.21
N ALA A 55 -9.61 -11.86 -15.37
CA ALA A 55 -10.47 -12.67 -14.53
C ALA A 55 -10.84 -11.91 -13.25
N ASP A 56 -9.87 -11.23 -12.65
CA ASP A 56 -10.03 -10.38 -11.47
C ASP A 56 -9.42 -8.99 -11.72
N GLY A 57 -10.25 -7.96 -11.82
CA GLY A 57 -9.79 -6.59 -12.02
C GLY A 57 -9.00 -5.99 -10.85
N SER A 58 -9.01 -6.64 -9.68
CA SER A 58 -8.20 -6.28 -8.52
C SER A 58 -6.83 -6.96 -8.50
N PHE A 59 -6.62 -7.92 -9.42
CA PHE A 59 -5.47 -8.80 -9.42
C PHE A 59 -4.18 -8.01 -9.38
N SER A 60 -3.41 -8.21 -8.32
CA SER A 60 -2.07 -7.66 -8.23
C SER A 60 -1.17 -8.47 -7.32
N VAL A 61 0.14 -8.29 -7.45
CA VAL A 61 1.14 -9.02 -6.67
C VAL A 61 2.05 -8.02 -5.98
N THR A 62 2.27 -8.19 -4.67
CA THR A 62 3.18 -7.32 -3.92
C THR A 62 4.65 -7.57 -4.22
N THR A 63 5.46 -6.51 -4.16
CA THR A 63 6.85 -6.48 -4.64
C THR A 63 7.71 -5.56 -3.76
N PRO A 64 9.05 -5.78 -3.69
CA PRO A 64 9.97 -4.88 -3.01
C PRO A 64 10.04 -3.49 -3.64
N ILE A 65 10.42 -2.52 -2.82
CA ILE A 65 10.63 -1.11 -3.22
C ILE A 65 12.12 -0.79 -3.18
N PHE A 66 12.62 -0.10 -4.20
CA PHE A 66 13.99 0.42 -4.24
C PHE A 66 14.00 1.92 -4.54
N LEU A 67 14.93 2.64 -3.92
CA LEU A 67 15.24 4.02 -4.23
C LEU A 67 16.61 4.07 -4.88
N ASP A 68 16.65 4.43 -6.15
CA ASP A 68 17.90 4.68 -6.86
C ASP A 68 18.25 6.16 -6.78
N GLN A 69 19.41 6.46 -6.21
CA GLN A 69 20.02 7.78 -6.26
C GLN A 69 20.80 7.90 -7.55
N MET A 70 20.52 8.92 -8.34
CA MET A 70 21.15 9.14 -9.64
C MET A 70 21.61 10.58 -9.74
N THR A 71 22.68 10.83 -10.51
CA THR A 71 23.03 12.18 -10.92
C THR A 71 21.92 12.75 -11.82
N PRO A 72 21.80 14.08 -11.95
CA PRO A 72 20.81 14.69 -12.87
C PRO A 72 20.93 14.19 -14.33
N ALA A 73 22.13 13.77 -14.74
CA ALA A 73 22.42 13.22 -16.07
C ALA A 73 22.14 11.71 -16.20
N GLY A 74 21.76 11.03 -15.12
CA GLY A 74 21.35 9.62 -15.14
C GLY A 74 22.37 8.59 -14.65
N ALA A 75 23.56 9.01 -14.19
CA ALA A 75 24.51 8.06 -13.63
C ALA A 75 24.04 7.56 -12.24
N LEU A 76 23.96 6.25 -12.04
CA LEU A 76 23.61 5.66 -10.75
C LEU A 76 24.71 5.95 -9.71
N VAL A 77 24.31 6.45 -8.55
CA VAL A 77 25.19 6.70 -7.39
C VAL A 77 25.09 5.54 -6.41
N ASN A 78 23.87 5.21 -5.98
CA ASN A 78 23.59 4.06 -5.13
C ASN A 78 22.12 3.62 -5.27
N THR A 79 21.81 2.49 -4.64
CA THR A 79 20.45 1.99 -4.47
C THR A 79 20.21 1.69 -3.01
N LEU A 80 19.14 2.24 -2.45
CA LEU A 80 18.60 1.86 -1.15
C LEU A 80 17.41 0.92 -1.36
N ALA A 81 17.51 -0.31 -0.86
CA ALA A 81 16.36 -1.20 -0.76
C ALA A 81 15.52 -0.83 0.46
N VAL A 82 14.21 -0.69 0.30
CA VAL A 82 13.30 -0.65 1.45
C VAL A 82 13.10 -2.09 1.91
N PRO A 83 13.40 -2.43 3.17
CA PRO A 83 13.18 -3.77 3.69
C PRO A 83 11.71 -4.20 3.45
N PRO A 84 11.46 -5.34 2.74
CA PRO A 84 10.09 -5.73 2.38
C PRO A 84 9.18 -6.06 3.57
N ASN A 85 9.76 -6.34 4.73
CA ASN A 85 9.03 -6.50 5.98
C ASN A 85 8.56 -5.16 6.59
N LEU A 86 9.12 -4.03 6.16
CA LEU A 86 8.71 -2.69 6.55
C LEU A 86 7.64 -2.14 5.60
N LEU A 87 7.88 -2.23 4.29
CA LEU A 87 6.99 -1.67 3.29
C LEU A 87 7.19 -2.34 1.93
N ILE A 88 6.06 -2.65 1.28
CA ILE A 88 6.00 -3.13 -0.10
C ILE A 88 5.03 -2.26 -0.92
N THR A 89 4.95 -2.51 -2.22
CA THR A 89 3.95 -1.91 -3.14
C THR A 89 3.27 -3.02 -3.94
N SER A 90 2.21 -2.68 -4.67
CA SER A 90 1.61 -3.54 -5.68
C SER A 90 2.26 -3.33 -7.05
N PHE A 91 2.75 -4.41 -7.66
CA PHE A 91 3.55 -4.31 -8.90
C PHE A 91 2.75 -3.78 -10.10
N ALA A 92 1.46 -4.05 -10.21
CA ALA A 92 0.68 -3.60 -11.36
C ALA A 92 0.06 -2.19 -11.17
N SER A 93 0.20 -1.60 -9.99
CA SER A 93 -0.54 -0.38 -9.64
C SER A 93 -0.03 0.88 -10.34
N LYS A 94 -0.84 1.42 -11.27
CA LYS A 94 -0.49 2.58 -12.11
C LYS A 94 -0.21 3.88 -11.34
N SER A 95 -0.74 4.04 -10.12
CA SER A 95 -0.72 5.32 -9.39
C SER A 95 0.05 5.29 -8.06
N GLU A 96 0.70 4.18 -7.71
CA GLU A 96 1.43 4.03 -6.45
C GLU A 96 2.86 4.57 -6.50
N LEU A 97 3.44 4.76 -5.31
CA LEU A 97 4.85 5.12 -5.10
C LEU A 97 5.31 6.43 -5.73
N ALA A 98 4.41 7.42 -5.82
CA ALA A 98 4.86 8.80 -5.91
C ALA A 98 5.76 9.10 -4.71
N VAL A 99 6.91 9.71 -4.98
CA VAL A 99 7.92 10.05 -3.97
C VAL A 99 8.07 11.56 -3.92
N ASN A 100 7.92 12.15 -2.74
CA ASN A 100 8.04 13.59 -2.56
C ASN A 100 9.11 13.92 -1.53
N LEU A 101 9.78 15.04 -1.74
CA LEU A 101 10.72 15.61 -0.80
C LEU A 101 9.95 16.46 0.22
N SER A 102 10.34 16.37 1.50
CA SER A 102 9.77 17.19 2.55
C SER A 102 9.99 18.68 2.31
N ASP A 103 9.15 19.52 2.91
CA ASP A 103 9.24 20.99 2.82
C ASP A 103 10.60 21.55 3.26
N ASP A 104 11.25 20.93 4.25
CA ASP A 104 12.59 21.28 4.72
C ASP A 104 13.73 20.64 3.89
N GLY A 105 13.40 19.72 2.98
CA GLY A 105 14.34 19.00 2.12
C GLY A 105 15.08 17.82 2.76
N THR A 106 14.73 17.43 4.00
CA THR A 106 15.54 16.46 4.78
C THR A 106 15.09 15.01 4.67
N ALA A 107 13.88 14.76 4.15
CA ALA A 107 13.35 13.41 4.01
C ALA A 107 12.55 13.21 2.71
N LEU A 108 12.57 12.00 2.18
CA LEU A 108 11.62 11.55 1.18
C LEU A 108 10.43 10.86 1.85
N THR A 109 9.25 11.03 1.27
CA THR A 109 8.05 10.30 1.68
C THR A 109 7.38 9.58 0.51
N LEU A 110 6.89 8.37 0.78
CA LEU A 110 6.14 7.53 -0.16
C LEU A 110 5.11 6.68 0.60
N VAL A 111 4.06 6.24 -0.10
CA VAL A 111 3.02 5.37 0.46
C VAL A 111 3.14 3.97 -0.13
N GLY A 112 3.02 2.95 0.73
CA GLY A 112 2.93 1.55 0.34
C GLY A 112 2.08 0.76 1.34
N TYR A 113 2.33 -0.54 1.45
CA TYR A 113 1.61 -1.42 2.36
C TYR A 113 2.54 -2.21 3.26
N VAL A 114 2.02 -2.56 4.43
CA VAL A 114 2.65 -3.52 5.32
C VAL A 114 1.97 -4.87 5.08
N ALA A 115 2.57 -5.66 4.20
CA ALA A 115 2.10 -6.99 3.82
C ALA A 115 3.29 -7.88 3.40
N PRO A 116 3.14 -9.21 3.39
CA PRO A 116 4.17 -10.10 2.84
C PRO A 116 4.41 -9.87 1.35
N LEU A 117 5.61 -10.22 0.86
CA LEU A 117 5.90 -10.29 -0.57
C LEU A 117 5.05 -11.34 -1.26
N ASN A 118 4.83 -11.14 -2.57
CA ASN A 118 4.07 -12.05 -3.42
C ASN A 118 2.63 -12.31 -2.89
N SER A 119 2.06 -11.35 -2.17
CA SER A 119 0.67 -11.39 -1.71
C SER A 119 -0.24 -10.84 -2.80
N LEU A 120 -1.40 -11.47 -2.96
CA LEU A 120 -2.39 -11.06 -3.94
C LEU A 120 -3.28 -9.92 -3.39
N ASP A 121 -3.63 -8.97 -4.27
CA ASP A 121 -4.70 -7.97 -4.12
C ASP A 121 -4.59 -7.03 -2.92
N VAL A 122 -3.37 -6.89 -2.40
CA VAL A 122 -3.07 -6.01 -1.25
C VAL A 122 -3.46 -4.56 -1.53
N SER A 123 -3.29 -4.07 -2.76
CA SER A 123 -3.63 -2.69 -3.10
C SER A 123 -5.12 -2.37 -3.02
N ASN A 124 -5.98 -3.38 -3.20
CA ASN A 124 -7.43 -3.26 -3.11
C ASN A 124 -7.98 -3.78 -1.76
N SER A 125 -7.13 -4.32 -0.89
CA SER A 125 -7.53 -4.88 0.42
C SER A 125 -8.17 -3.84 1.35
N ASN A 126 -8.88 -4.28 2.38
CA ASN A 126 -9.30 -3.39 3.46
C ASN A 126 -8.09 -2.97 4.33
N THR A 127 -8.25 -1.93 5.14
CA THR A 127 -7.28 -1.55 6.18
C THR A 127 -7.76 -2.09 7.53
N PRO A 128 -6.91 -2.72 8.37
CA PRO A 128 -7.34 -3.29 9.63
C PRO A 128 -8.06 -2.26 10.52
N GLY A 129 -9.22 -2.63 11.05
CA GLY A 129 -10.08 -1.75 11.86
C GLY A 129 -11.02 -0.84 11.05
N ILE A 130 -10.85 -0.71 9.73
CA ILE A 130 -11.74 0.05 8.85
C ILE A 130 -12.16 -0.83 7.67
N TYR A 131 -13.26 -1.56 7.83
CA TYR A 131 -13.70 -2.59 6.88
C TYR A 131 -14.76 -2.05 5.91
N ASP A 132 -14.53 -2.17 4.60
CA ASP A 132 -15.58 -2.03 3.58
C ASP A 132 -16.19 -3.41 3.31
N PRO A 133 -17.47 -3.64 3.69
CA PRO A 133 -18.14 -4.92 3.46
C PRO A 133 -18.44 -5.21 1.99
N THR A 134 -18.34 -4.22 1.11
CA THR A 134 -18.53 -4.39 -0.34
C THR A 134 -17.22 -4.70 -1.06
N ASN A 135 -16.07 -4.65 -0.38
CA ASN A 135 -14.76 -4.80 -0.99
C ASN A 135 -14.52 -6.22 -1.52
N PRO A 136 -14.27 -6.38 -2.84
CA PRO A 136 -14.02 -7.67 -3.44
C PRO A 136 -12.59 -8.18 -3.26
N ALA A 137 -11.67 -7.56 -2.52
CA ALA A 137 -10.32 -8.14 -2.33
C ALA A 137 -10.22 -9.04 -1.07
N GLY A 138 -11.15 -8.88 -0.11
CA GLY A 138 -11.28 -9.72 1.10
C GLY A 138 -10.17 -9.59 2.17
N GLY A 139 -8.92 -9.40 1.76
CA GLY A 139 -7.76 -9.23 2.64
C GLY A 139 -7.79 -7.92 3.44
N SER A 140 -6.97 -7.84 4.49
CA SER A 140 -6.82 -6.61 5.28
C SER A 140 -5.37 -6.29 5.61
N TYR A 141 -4.84 -5.21 5.04
CA TYR A 141 -3.45 -4.77 5.21
C TYR A 141 -3.37 -3.27 5.48
N TYR A 142 -2.48 -2.87 6.38
CA TYR A 142 -2.24 -1.46 6.61
C TYR A 142 -1.55 -0.82 5.42
N ARG A 143 -2.03 0.38 5.05
CA ARG A 143 -1.22 1.31 4.28
C ARG A 143 -0.21 1.93 5.24
N ALA A 144 0.92 2.38 4.72
CA ALA A 144 1.90 3.08 5.53
C ALA A 144 2.68 4.11 4.72
N VAL A 145 3.07 5.19 5.40
CA VAL A 145 4.02 6.16 4.87
C VAL A 145 5.41 5.76 5.33
N ALA A 146 6.33 5.57 4.40
CA ALA A 146 7.75 5.54 4.70
C ALA A 146 8.32 6.96 4.60
N GLN A 147 8.99 7.39 5.66
CA GLN A 147 9.87 8.56 5.66
C GLN A 147 11.32 8.06 5.61
N ILE A 148 12.11 8.62 4.70
CA ILE A 148 13.48 8.17 4.40
C ILE A 148 14.43 9.37 4.45
N GLY A 149 15.40 9.33 5.37
CA GLY A 149 16.39 10.39 5.55
C GLY A 149 17.60 10.30 4.62
N ALA A 150 18.39 11.38 4.55
CA ALA A 150 19.62 11.45 3.75
C ALA A 150 20.71 10.44 4.14
N ASN A 151 20.67 9.91 5.36
CA ASN A 151 21.55 8.84 5.85
C ASN A 151 21.02 7.43 5.56
N GLY A 152 19.92 7.29 4.82
CA GLY A 152 19.26 6.00 4.54
C GLY A 152 18.37 5.49 5.67
N ALA A 153 18.21 6.25 6.76
CA ALA A 153 17.32 5.86 7.85
C ALA A 153 15.86 5.79 7.38
N ILE A 154 15.13 4.79 7.87
CA ILE A 154 13.73 4.57 7.51
C ILE A 154 12.85 4.57 8.77
N GLN A 155 11.76 5.33 8.70
CA GLN A 155 10.63 5.23 9.63
C GLN A 155 9.37 4.91 8.84
N VAL A 156 8.67 3.85 9.24
CA VAL A 156 7.38 3.49 8.65
C VAL A 156 6.26 3.81 9.63
N THR A 157 5.33 4.67 9.20
CA THR A 157 4.13 5.02 9.97
C THR A 157 2.93 4.36 9.32
N ARG A 158 2.34 3.39 10.01
CA ARG A 158 1.07 2.79 9.56
C ARG A 158 -0.07 3.78 9.68
N ILE A 159 -0.97 3.74 8.71
CA ILE A 159 -2.11 4.64 8.62
C ILE A 159 -3.39 3.83 8.40
N SER A 160 -4.46 4.21 9.10
CA SER A 160 -5.80 3.68 8.88
C SER A 160 -6.51 4.40 7.73
N ALA A 161 -5.86 4.47 6.56
CA ALA A 161 -6.29 5.22 5.39
C ALA A 161 -6.57 4.30 4.20
N TYR A 162 -7.28 4.81 3.19
CA TYR A 162 -7.36 4.17 1.86
C TYR A 162 -7.83 2.72 1.91
N SER A 163 -8.76 2.42 2.81
CA SER A 163 -9.30 1.06 2.92
C SER A 163 -10.10 0.71 1.68
N GLY A 164 -9.88 -0.48 1.13
CA GLY A 164 -10.54 -0.94 -0.08
C GLY A 164 -9.90 -0.47 -1.38
N ASN A 165 -8.86 0.35 -1.35
CA ASN A 165 -8.16 0.83 -2.54
C ASN A 165 -6.75 1.38 -2.22
N GLN A 166 -6.07 2.03 -3.16
CA GLN A 166 -4.66 2.40 -2.98
C GLN A 166 -4.43 3.84 -2.46
N GLY A 167 -3.46 3.97 -1.56
CA GLY A 167 -2.73 5.22 -1.35
C GLY A 167 -1.73 5.44 -2.48
N ARG A 168 -1.47 6.70 -2.85
CA ARG A 168 -0.75 7.03 -4.10
C ARG A 168 0.49 7.89 -3.86
N ALA A 169 0.31 8.95 -3.08
CA ALA A 169 1.35 9.93 -2.77
C ALA A 169 1.30 10.32 -1.29
N ALA A 170 2.47 10.67 -0.74
CA ALA A 170 2.58 11.36 0.54
C ALA A 170 3.65 12.45 0.45
N ILE A 171 3.46 13.55 1.16
CA ILE A 171 4.44 14.62 1.34
C ILE A 171 4.49 15.03 2.82
N LEU A 172 5.70 15.08 3.41
CA LEU A 172 5.91 15.59 4.77
C LEU A 172 6.05 17.11 4.74
N ALA A 173 5.17 17.81 5.44
CA ALA A 173 5.29 19.26 5.62
C ALA A 173 4.62 19.76 6.89
N GLY A 174 5.19 20.79 7.51
CA GLY A 174 4.69 21.32 8.77
C GLY A 174 4.57 20.28 9.89
N GLY A 175 5.40 19.22 9.85
CA GLY A 175 5.37 18.11 10.82
C GLY A 175 4.28 17.05 10.60
N ALA A 176 3.49 17.13 9.52
CA ALA A 176 2.47 16.16 9.17
C ALA A 176 2.70 15.54 7.79
N TYR A 177 2.27 14.30 7.59
CA TYR A 177 2.10 13.73 6.26
C TYR A 177 0.79 14.20 5.67
N TYR A 178 0.81 14.79 4.48
CA TYR A 178 -0.36 14.92 3.62
C TYR A 178 -0.32 13.82 2.58
N MET A 179 -1.42 13.13 2.40
CA MET A 179 -1.51 11.90 1.61
C MET A 179 -2.66 12.00 0.62
N ALA A 180 -2.52 11.36 -0.53
CA ALA A 180 -3.57 11.26 -1.54
C ALA A 180 -3.82 9.80 -1.90
N GLY A 181 -5.08 9.46 -2.15
CA GLY A 181 -5.51 8.12 -2.52
C GLY A 181 -7.02 8.00 -2.65
N ASN A 182 -7.48 6.75 -2.70
CA ASN A 182 -8.90 6.41 -2.77
C ASN A 182 -9.26 5.41 -1.65
N SER A 183 -10.48 5.47 -1.12
CA SER A 183 -11.00 4.56 -0.07
C SER A 183 -12.35 3.95 -0.43
N ASN A 184 -12.79 4.09 -1.68
CA ASN A 184 -14.18 3.85 -2.06
C ASN A 184 -14.26 2.92 -3.27
N ASN A 185 -15.07 1.86 -3.13
CA ASN A 185 -15.35 0.87 -4.18
C ASN A 185 -16.70 1.08 -4.89
N GLY A 186 -17.56 1.96 -4.39
CA GLY A 186 -18.72 2.50 -5.11
C GLY A 186 -19.99 2.50 -4.27
N THR A 187 -21.08 2.02 -4.86
CA THR A 187 -22.39 1.99 -4.22
C THR A 187 -22.37 1.03 -3.02
N GLY A 188 -22.85 1.50 -1.87
CA GLY A 188 -22.89 0.70 -0.63
C GLY A 188 -21.67 0.88 0.27
N THR A 189 -20.66 1.65 -0.14
CA THR A 189 -19.51 2.00 0.71
C THR A 189 -19.99 2.81 1.95
N PRO A 190 -19.63 2.38 3.18
CA PRO A 190 -19.95 3.09 4.42
C PRO A 190 -19.48 4.56 4.45
N ALA A 191 -20.22 5.43 5.15
CA ALA A 191 -19.93 6.87 5.20
C ALA A 191 -18.52 7.20 5.73
N ASN A 192 -18.01 6.44 6.70
CA ASN A 192 -16.65 6.61 7.23
C ASN A 192 -15.56 6.30 6.19
N LEU A 193 -15.86 5.48 5.18
CA LEU A 193 -14.95 5.17 4.07
C LEU A 193 -15.07 6.17 2.93
N VAL A 194 -16.26 6.73 2.71
CA VAL A 194 -16.46 7.89 1.83
C VAL A 194 -15.63 9.07 2.32
N ALA A 195 -15.70 9.39 3.61
CA ALA A 195 -14.87 10.42 4.26
C ALA A 195 -13.37 10.08 4.26
N ALA A 196 -13.02 8.81 4.07
CA ALA A 196 -11.64 8.39 3.96
C ALA A 196 -11.04 8.56 2.54
N THR A 197 -11.83 9.01 1.55
CA THR A 197 -11.34 9.22 0.19
C THR A 197 -10.70 10.60 0.04
N GLY A 198 -9.68 10.71 -0.80
CA GLY A 198 -9.06 11.99 -1.13
C GLY A 198 -7.85 12.35 -0.29
N ILE A 199 -7.75 13.62 0.10
CA ILE A 199 -6.58 14.12 0.82
C ILE A 199 -6.77 13.86 2.31
N GLN A 200 -5.77 13.23 2.89
CA GLN A 200 -5.76 12.93 4.31
C GLN A 200 -4.46 13.38 4.95
N ALA A 201 -4.48 13.63 6.25
CA ALA A 201 -3.30 13.94 7.02
C ALA A 201 -3.09 12.93 8.15
N ALA A 202 -1.81 12.64 8.42
CA ALA A 202 -1.35 11.77 9.50
C ALA A 202 -0.10 12.34 10.14
N VAL A 203 0.18 11.97 11.39
CA VAL A 203 1.38 12.41 12.10
C VAL A 203 2.45 11.31 12.03
N PRO A 204 3.73 11.65 11.74
CA PRO A 204 4.84 10.70 11.83
C PRO A 204 4.85 9.93 13.15
N GLY A 205 4.92 8.60 13.05
CA GLY A 205 4.96 7.73 14.23
C GLY A 205 3.65 7.66 15.02
N GLN A 206 2.50 8.06 14.48
CA GLN A 206 1.23 7.81 15.18
C GLN A 206 0.94 6.30 15.37
N LEU A 207 0.00 5.98 16.25
CA LEU A 207 -0.50 4.61 16.41
C LEU A 207 -1.23 4.17 15.12
N ALA A 208 -1.12 2.89 14.73
CA ALA A 208 -1.76 2.44 13.49
C ALA A 208 -3.29 2.60 13.52
N ALA A 209 -3.91 2.47 14.69
CA ALA A 209 -5.34 2.64 14.90
C ALA A 209 -5.80 4.11 14.87
N THR A 210 -4.88 5.08 14.85
CA THR A 210 -5.23 6.49 14.72
C THR A 210 -5.86 6.72 13.35
N ALA A 211 -7.11 7.16 13.35
CA ALA A 211 -7.80 7.54 12.13
C ALA A 211 -7.07 8.74 11.48
N PRO A 212 -6.84 8.70 10.16
CA PRO A 212 -6.31 9.84 9.44
C PRO A 212 -7.30 11.01 9.48
N VAL A 213 -6.78 12.23 9.47
CA VAL A 213 -7.56 13.46 9.44
C VAL A 213 -7.96 13.76 7.99
N GLU A 214 -9.24 13.92 7.71
CA GLU A 214 -9.70 14.41 6.39
C GLU A 214 -9.18 15.84 6.15
N VAL A 215 -8.68 16.11 4.95
CA VAL A 215 -8.19 17.44 4.54
C VAL A 215 -9.08 17.96 3.43
N GLY A 216 -10.17 18.59 3.82
CA GLY A 216 -11.16 19.13 2.89
C GLY A 216 -11.90 18.09 2.07
N ASN A 217 -12.95 18.55 1.39
CA ASN A 217 -13.75 17.72 0.51
C ASN A 217 -14.27 18.54 -0.67
N PHE A 218 -14.00 18.08 -1.89
CA PHE A 218 -14.55 18.66 -3.10
C PHE A 218 -15.85 17.92 -3.49
N SER A 219 -16.91 18.68 -3.76
CA SER A 219 -18.11 18.18 -4.46
C SER A 219 -18.16 18.82 -5.85
N ILE A 220 -18.49 18.02 -6.86
CA ILE A 220 -18.68 18.51 -8.22
C ILE A 220 -19.76 19.60 -8.32
N GLU A 221 -20.68 19.66 -7.36
CA GLU A 221 -21.73 20.69 -7.27
C GLU A 221 -21.15 22.09 -7.05
N GLN A 222 -19.89 22.19 -6.59
CA GLN A 222 -19.19 23.47 -6.47
C GLN A 222 -18.75 24.01 -7.85
N ALA A 223 -18.71 23.17 -8.89
CA ALA A 223 -18.31 23.56 -10.25
C ALA A 223 -19.53 23.88 -11.13
N THR A 224 -19.39 24.91 -11.95
CA THR A 224 -20.40 25.29 -12.94
C THR A 224 -20.27 24.43 -14.19
N ASN A 225 -21.36 23.82 -14.60
CA ASN A 225 -21.49 23.13 -15.88
C ASN A 225 -21.47 24.15 -17.03
N PRO A 226 -20.47 24.13 -17.92
CA PRO A 226 -20.33 25.09 -19.00
C PRO A 226 -21.48 25.02 -20.03
N ASP A 227 -22.12 23.86 -20.18
CA ASP A 227 -23.21 23.67 -21.15
C ASP A 227 -24.52 24.31 -20.68
N THR A 228 -24.71 24.44 -19.35
CA THR A 228 -25.99 24.88 -18.77
C THR A 228 -25.90 26.16 -17.96
N GLY A 229 -24.68 26.59 -17.61
CA GLY A 229 -24.44 27.73 -16.70
C GLY A 229 -24.88 27.49 -15.26
N LYS A 230 -25.25 26.27 -14.88
CA LYS A 230 -25.70 25.88 -13.53
C LYS A 230 -24.67 24.97 -12.87
N PRO A 231 -24.68 24.82 -11.52
CA PRO A 231 -23.94 23.76 -10.85
C PRO A 231 -24.16 22.39 -11.48
N TYR A 232 -23.12 21.56 -11.52
CA TYR A 232 -23.29 20.15 -11.84
C TYR A 232 -24.19 19.46 -10.80
N PRO A 233 -24.95 18.41 -11.19
CA PRO A 233 -25.66 17.58 -10.22
C PRO A 233 -24.66 16.78 -9.35
N PRO A 234 -25.05 16.36 -8.14
CA PRO A 234 -24.23 15.52 -7.28
C PRO A 234 -23.76 14.24 -7.99
N ASP A 235 -22.51 13.86 -7.76
CA ASP A 235 -21.94 12.59 -8.22
C ASP A 235 -21.98 11.53 -7.09
N LYS A 236 -21.44 10.34 -7.36
CA LYS A 236 -21.27 9.27 -6.38
C LYS A 236 -20.43 9.76 -5.20
N PRO A 237 -20.89 9.57 -3.94
CA PRO A 237 -20.18 10.05 -2.76
C PRO A 237 -18.70 9.66 -2.76
N GLY A 238 -17.82 10.63 -2.50
CA GLY A 238 -16.36 10.44 -2.41
C GLY A 238 -15.61 10.29 -3.74
N LYS A 239 -16.29 9.94 -4.84
CA LYS A 239 -15.61 9.69 -6.13
C LYS A 239 -15.03 10.96 -6.78
N ASP A 240 -15.56 12.12 -6.43
CA ASP A 240 -15.02 13.43 -6.82
C ASP A 240 -13.60 13.68 -6.28
N ASN A 241 -13.23 13.00 -5.20
CA ASN A 241 -11.97 13.21 -4.47
C ASN A 241 -10.91 12.12 -4.77
N ASN A 242 -10.97 11.47 -5.93
CA ASN A 242 -10.03 10.40 -6.32
C ASN A 242 -8.63 10.94 -6.72
N TYR A 243 -7.97 11.67 -5.83
CA TYR A 243 -6.67 12.33 -6.07
C TYR A 243 -5.52 11.34 -6.21
N ARG A 244 -4.45 11.74 -6.89
CA ARG A 244 -3.26 10.90 -7.12
C ARG A 244 -1.92 11.59 -6.91
N GLY A 245 -1.75 12.81 -7.43
CA GLY A 245 -0.54 13.60 -7.23
C GLY A 245 -0.69 14.56 -6.07
N LEU A 246 0.43 14.86 -5.44
CA LEU A 246 0.59 15.93 -4.46
C LEU A 246 1.84 16.74 -4.80
N THR A 247 1.79 18.05 -4.60
CA THR A 247 2.99 18.90 -4.59
C THR A 247 2.82 20.02 -3.58
N LEU A 248 3.94 20.59 -3.16
CA LEU A 248 3.99 21.78 -2.33
C LEU A 248 4.71 22.89 -3.05
N PHE A 249 4.11 24.08 -3.04
CA PHE A 249 4.76 25.28 -3.52
C PHE A 249 4.37 26.46 -2.64
N ASN A 250 5.37 27.21 -2.15
CA ASN A 250 5.19 28.34 -1.23
C ASN A 250 4.20 28.04 -0.10
N ASN A 251 4.42 26.93 0.61
CA ASN A 251 3.59 26.49 1.73
C ASN A 251 2.11 26.25 1.38
N THR A 252 1.79 26.03 0.09
CA THR A 252 0.45 25.69 -0.40
C THR A 252 0.46 24.25 -0.91
N LEU A 253 -0.51 23.47 -0.48
CA LEU A 253 -0.70 22.10 -0.96
C LEU A 253 -1.56 22.11 -2.23
N TYR A 254 -1.10 21.38 -3.24
CA TYR A 254 -1.84 21.15 -4.47
C TYR A 254 -1.98 19.67 -4.71
N ALA A 255 -3.10 19.27 -5.32
CA ALA A 255 -3.39 17.90 -5.67
C ALA A 255 -3.80 17.80 -7.14
N THR A 256 -3.57 16.64 -7.74
CA THR A 256 -4.11 16.32 -9.06
C THR A 256 -5.12 15.20 -8.94
N LYS A 257 -6.18 15.30 -9.74
CA LYS A 257 -7.06 14.18 -10.03
C LYS A 257 -7.02 13.95 -11.53
N GLY A 258 -6.74 12.72 -11.95
CA GLY A 258 -6.81 12.35 -13.37
C GLY A 258 -7.17 10.89 -13.58
N SER A 259 -7.80 10.27 -12.57
CA SER A 259 -8.22 8.87 -12.59
C SER A 259 -9.68 8.75 -12.16
N GLY A 260 -10.35 7.73 -12.69
CA GLY A 260 -11.77 7.46 -12.47
C GLY A 260 -12.69 8.36 -13.30
N SER A 261 -13.87 7.86 -13.63
CA SER A 261 -14.83 8.49 -14.55
C SER A 261 -15.76 9.55 -13.93
N ASN A 262 -15.53 9.91 -12.67
CA ASN A 262 -16.38 10.81 -11.86
C ASN A 262 -15.65 12.13 -11.58
N GLY A 263 -16.40 13.19 -11.25
CA GLY A 263 -15.86 14.52 -10.98
C GLY A 263 -15.11 15.17 -12.16
N VAL A 264 -14.11 16.02 -11.87
CA VAL A 264 -13.26 16.71 -12.86
C VAL A 264 -11.84 16.18 -12.77
N ASN A 265 -11.20 15.92 -13.91
CA ASN A 265 -9.78 15.62 -13.94
C ASN A 265 -8.99 16.92 -14.14
N THR A 266 -8.34 17.40 -13.08
CA THR A 266 -7.70 18.72 -13.05
C THR A 266 -6.70 18.87 -11.90
N VAL A 267 -6.12 20.08 -11.77
CA VAL A 267 -5.29 20.51 -10.64
C VAL A 267 -6.15 21.26 -9.64
N TYR A 268 -5.96 20.92 -8.36
CA TYR A 268 -6.69 21.49 -7.25
C TYR A 268 -5.73 22.20 -6.30
N GLN A 269 -6.17 23.34 -5.76
CA GLN A 269 -5.53 23.97 -4.61
C GLN A 269 -6.23 23.50 -3.33
N VAL A 270 -5.45 23.23 -2.29
CA VAL A 270 -5.95 22.81 -0.99
C VAL A 270 -5.73 23.95 0.00
N GLY A 271 -6.83 24.59 0.39
CA GLY A 271 -6.82 25.73 1.30
C GLY A 271 -6.36 27.03 0.66
N THR A 272 -5.91 27.95 1.51
CA THR A 272 -5.44 29.27 1.10
C THR A 272 -3.98 29.22 0.70
N ALA A 273 -3.62 29.92 -0.37
CA ALA A 273 -2.24 30.05 -0.81
C ALA A 273 -1.35 30.64 0.30
N GLY A 274 -0.16 30.07 0.48
CA GLY A 274 0.78 30.44 1.54
C GLY A 274 0.60 29.68 2.86
N THR A 275 -0.44 28.83 2.98
CA THR A 275 -0.76 28.15 4.24
C THR A 275 -1.00 26.65 4.06
N LEU A 276 -0.42 25.85 4.95
CA LEU A 276 -0.72 24.44 5.06
C LEU A 276 -2.01 24.24 5.88
N PRO A 277 -2.84 23.22 5.56
CA PRO A 277 -4.01 22.88 6.35
C PRO A 277 -3.63 22.45 7.78
N ALA A 278 -4.03 23.21 8.80
CA ALA A 278 -3.79 22.82 10.20
C ALA A 278 -4.64 21.59 10.57
N LEU A 279 -4.03 20.56 11.17
CA LEU A 279 -4.71 19.28 11.49
C LEU A 279 -6.04 19.46 12.24
N ALA A 280 -6.10 20.40 13.19
CA ALA A 280 -7.30 20.65 13.99
C ALA A 280 -8.50 21.18 13.17
N THR A 281 -8.25 21.81 12.03
CA THR A 281 -9.27 22.43 11.17
C THR A 281 -9.24 21.89 9.75
N ALA A 282 -8.43 20.86 9.47
CA ALA A 282 -8.12 20.41 8.13
C ALA A 282 -9.37 19.94 7.36
N ALA A 283 -10.33 19.31 8.03
CA ALA A 283 -11.59 18.86 7.41
C ALA A 283 -12.42 20.00 6.81
N ASN A 284 -12.30 21.22 7.34
CA ASN A 284 -13.00 22.41 6.83
C ASN A 284 -12.20 23.16 5.75
N THR A 285 -11.04 22.64 5.36
CA THR A 285 -10.19 23.29 4.36
C THR A 285 -10.85 23.18 2.99
N PRO A 286 -11.07 24.29 2.26
CA PRO A 286 -11.64 24.20 0.93
C PRO A 286 -10.67 23.53 -0.04
N ILE A 287 -11.15 22.61 -0.86
CA ILE A 287 -10.44 22.13 -2.05
C ILE A 287 -11.13 22.74 -3.26
N THR A 288 -10.41 23.50 -4.07
CA THR A 288 -10.97 24.18 -5.23
C THR A 288 -10.16 23.87 -6.48
N ILE A 289 -10.83 23.84 -7.63
CA ILE A 289 -10.16 23.77 -8.93
C ILE A 289 -9.26 25.01 -9.05
N LEU A 290 -7.99 24.79 -9.42
CA LEU A 290 -7.03 25.87 -9.55
C LEU A 290 -7.53 26.88 -10.61
N PRO A 291 -7.59 28.20 -10.33
CA PRO A 291 -8.20 29.15 -11.25
C PRO A 291 -7.59 29.11 -12.66
N GLY A 292 -8.42 28.93 -13.68
CA GLY A 292 -8.00 28.82 -15.09
C GLY A 292 -7.87 27.38 -15.61
N PHE A 293 -7.86 26.39 -14.72
CA PHE A 293 -7.86 24.99 -15.11
C PHE A 293 -9.26 24.49 -15.55
N PRO A 294 -9.33 23.39 -16.33
CA PRO A 294 -10.59 22.85 -16.81
C PRO A 294 -11.54 22.44 -15.70
N THR A 295 -12.84 22.66 -15.94
CA THR A 295 -13.95 22.26 -15.06
C THR A 295 -14.83 21.18 -15.70
N THR A 296 -14.43 20.64 -16.85
CA THR A 296 -15.18 19.62 -17.58
C THR A 296 -15.11 18.26 -16.89
N LEU A 297 -16.22 17.51 -16.95
CA LEU A 297 -16.29 16.20 -16.30
C LEU A 297 -15.24 15.23 -16.86
N ALA A 298 -14.69 14.38 -16.00
CA ALA A 298 -13.69 13.36 -16.35
C ALA A 298 -14.15 12.40 -17.46
N LYS A 299 -15.46 12.19 -17.61
CA LYS A 299 -16.06 11.37 -18.67
C LYS A 299 -16.24 12.08 -20.02
N ALA A 300 -15.98 13.39 -20.08
CA ALA A 300 -16.11 14.14 -21.32
C ALA A 300 -15.01 13.73 -22.31
N ALA A 301 -15.33 13.78 -23.61
CA ALA A 301 -14.34 13.53 -24.65
C ALA A 301 -13.20 14.56 -24.55
N GLY A 302 -11.95 14.08 -24.61
CA GLY A 302 -10.76 14.94 -24.49
C GLY A 302 -10.47 15.46 -23.08
N ALA A 303 -11.08 14.89 -22.04
CA ALA A 303 -10.73 15.22 -20.66
C ALA A 303 -9.23 14.96 -20.38
N LEU A 304 -8.61 15.85 -19.63
CA LEU A 304 -7.21 15.72 -19.22
C LEU A 304 -7.05 14.55 -18.23
N ASN A 305 -5.82 14.06 -18.10
CA ASN A 305 -5.43 13.05 -17.13
C ASN A 305 -4.18 13.52 -16.36
N PRO A 306 -4.26 14.62 -15.59
CA PRO A 306 -3.10 15.16 -14.89
C PRO A 306 -2.65 14.21 -13.78
N PHE A 307 -1.34 14.06 -13.62
CA PHE A 307 -0.73 13.14 -12.66
C PHE A 307 0.23 13.89 -11.74
N GLY A 308 1.39 14.34 -12.25
CA GLY A 308 2.35 15.14 -11.47
C GLY A 308 2.20 16.64 -11.76
N VAL A 309 2.52 17.48 -10.78
CA VAL A 309 2.61 18.94 -10.96
C VAL A 309 3.88 19.48 -10.31
N TRP A 310 4.53 20.43 -10.96
CA TRP A 310 5.72 21.10 -10.45
C TRP A 310 5.70 22.58 -10.83
N PHE A 311 6.07 23.43 -9.87
CA PHE A 311 6.15 24.88 -10.08
C PHE A 311 7.61 25.26 -10.30
N ALA A 312 7.89 25.94 -11.41
CA ALA A 312 9.19 26.57 -11.61
C ALA A 312 9.32 27.83 -10.76
N ASP A 313 8.24 28.62 -10.71
CA ASP A 313 8.10 29.80 -9.89
C ASP A 313 6.60 30.11 -9.64
N ALA A 314 6.31 31.30 -9.09
CA ALA A 314 4.93 31.70 -8.77
C ALA A 314 4.04 32.00 -9.99
N LYS A 315 4.62 32.03 -11.19
CA LYS A 315 3.94 32.34 -12.45
C LYS A 315 4.04 31.24 -13.50
N THR A 316 4.90 30.24 -13.33
CA THR A 316 5.04 29.14 -14.28
C THR A 316 4.93 27.79 -13.56
N LEU A 317 3.99 26.95 -14.02
CA LEU A 317 3.84 25.59 -13.55
C LEU A 317 3.77 24.60 -14.71
N TYR A 318 4.10 23.35 -14.41
CA TYR A 318 4.08 22.23 -15.34
C TYR A 318 3.21 21.12 -14.80
N VAL A 319 2.42 20.49 -15.68
CA VAL A 319 1.54 19.37 -15.36
C VAL A 319 1.87 18.21 -16.28
N ALA A 320 2.22 17.07 -15.70
CA ALA A 320 2.33 15.83 -16.45
C ALA A 320 0.95 15.23 -16.66
N ASP A 321 0.63 14.92 -17.91
CA ASP A 321 -0.60 14.25 -18.31
C ASP A 321 -0.28 12.81 -18.74
N GLU A 322 -1.00 11.85 -18.14
CA GLU A 322 -0.75 10.42 -18.28
C GLU A 322 -1.08 9.88 -19.67
N GLY A 323 -1.91 10.56 -20.45
CA GLY A 323 -2.64 9.93 -21.54
C GLY A 323 -3.89 9.20 -21.04
N ASP A 324 -4.67 8.66 -21.97
CA ASP A 324 -6.00 8.09 -21.70
C ASP A 324 -5.98 6.55 -21.55
N GLY A 325 -4.80 5.93 -21.63
CA GLY A 325 -4.60 4.48 -21.56
C GLY A 325 -5.06 3.72 -22.80
N THR A 326 -5.45 4.43 -23.88
CA THR A 326 -6.00 3.83 -25.10
C THR A 326 -4.97 3.81 -26.21
N ALA A 327 -4.55 2.60 -26.62
CA ALA A 327 -3.46 2.42 -27.57
C ALA A 327 -3.65 3.16 -28.91
N ALA A 328 -4.88 3.22 -29.42
CA ALA A 328 -5.20 3.90 -30.67
C ALA A 328 -5.08 5.43 -30.59
N ASN A 329 -5.15 6.01 -29.38
CA ASN A 329 -5.19 7.45 -29.17
C ASN A 329 -3.81 8.02 -28.82
N ALA A 330 -2.91 7.21 -28.26
CA ALA A 330 -1.63 7.67 -27.74
C ALA A 330 -0.80 8.50 -28.74
N ALA A 331 -0.66 8.04 -29.99
CA ALA A 331 0.14 8.73 -31.01
C ALA A 331 -0.45 10.05 -31.51
N ILE A 332 -1.75 10.29 -31.30
CA ILE A 332 -2.47 11.49 -31.76
C ILE A 332 -2.91 12.39 -30.60
N SER A 333 -2.59 12.03 -29.36
CA SER A 333 -2.98 12.81 -28.19
C SER A 333 -2.33 14.19 -28.22
N GLN A 334 -3.15 15.22 -28.08
CA GLN A 334 -2.69 16.61 -27.96
C GLN A 334 -2.48 17.04 -26.50
N ALA A 335 -2.94 16.24 -25.54
CA ALA A 335 -2.93 16.57 -24.12
C ALA A 335 -1.83 15.83 -23.34
N ALA A 336 -1.49 14.60 -23.74
CA ALA A 336 -0.53 13.74 -23.05
C ALA A 336 0.89 14.31 -23.17
N GLY A 337 1.70 14.16 -22.13
CA GLY A 337 3.05 14.75 -22.09
C GLY A 337 3.19 15.76 -20.96
N LEU A 338 3.99 16.82 -21.18
CA LEU A 338 4.24 17.85 -20.17
C LEU A 338 3.60 19.17 -20.60
N GLN A 339 2.50 19.52 -19.95
CA GLN A 339 1.79 20.77 -20.16
C GLN A 339 2.51 21.90 -19.43
N LYS A 340 2.60 23.08 -20.06
CA LYS A 340 3.07 24.31 -19.45
C LYS A 340 1.92 25.30 -19.28
N TRP A 341 1.89 25.96 -18.14
CA TRP A 341 0.88 26.93 -17.77
C TRP A 341 1.51 28.18 -17.17
N SER A 342 0.94 29.33 -17.50
CA SER A 342 1.38 30.64 -17.02
C SER A 342 0.30 31.37 -16.25
N LEU A 343 0.64 31.98 -15.12
CA LEU A 343 -0.29 32.79 -14.32
C LEU A 343 -0.38 34.21 -14.89
N VAL A 344 -1.53 34.56 -15.45
CA VAL A 344 -1.80 35.88 -16.03
C VAL A 344 -3.00 36.48 -15.31
N ASN A 345 -2.79 37.64 -14.66
CA ASN A 345 -3.83 38.35 -13.91
C ASN A 345 -4.58 37.47 -12.87
N GLY A 346 -3.86 36.56 -12.22
CA GLY A 346 -4.41 35.67 -11.19
C GLY A 346 -5.15 34.43 -11.74
N VAL A 347 -5.13 34.20 -13.05
CA VAL A 347 -5.74 33.03 -13.69
C VAL A 347 -4.67 32.28 -14.49
N TRP A 348 -4.56 30.97 -14.27
CA TRP A 348 -3.64 30.13 -15.04
C TRP A 348 -4.13 29.98 -16.47
N GLN A 349 -3.24 30.17 -17.43
CA GLN A 349 -3.48 30.01 -18.86
C GLN A 349 -2.66 28.83 -19.35
N PHE A 350 -3.29 27.97 -20.17
CA PHE A 350 -2.59 26.90 -20.86
C PHE A 350 -1.74 27.49 -21.99
N ASP A 351 -0.44 27.18 -22.02
CA ASP A 351 0.46 27.68 -23.05
C ASP A 351 0.66 26.66 -24.17
N TYR A 352 1.19 25.47 -23.86
CA TYR A 352 1.46 24.38 -24.80
C TYR A 352 1.75 23.04 -24.09
N VAL A 353 1.85 21.95 -24.88
CA VAL A 353 2.33 20.64 -24.42
C VAL A 353 3.68 20.31 -25.06
N LEU A 354 4.64 19.89 -24.24
CA LEU A 354 5.92 19.34 -24.67
C LEU A 354 5.80 17.82 -24.83
N GLN A 355 6.08 17.33 -26.04
CA GLN A 355 5.96 15.90 -26.41
C GLN A 355 7.16 15.36 -27.19
N ASN A 356 7.96 16.24 -27.78
CA ASN A 356 9.05 15.83 -28.66
C ASN A 356 10.06 14.92 -27.91
N GLY A 357 10.45 13.80 -28.51
CA GLY A 357 11.30 12.79 -27.88
C GLY A 357 10.57 11.73 -27.01
N LEU A 358 9.28 11.92 -26.67
CA LEU A 358 8.51 10.89 -25.95
C LEU A 358 8.12 9.70 -26.82
N ASN A 359 7.99 9.91 -28.14
CA ASN A 359 7.54 8.93 -29.12
C ASN A 359 6.20 8.28 -28.72
N LEU A 360 5.18 9.10 -28.45
CA LEU A 360 3.87 8.63 -27.98
C LEU A 360 3.27 7.59 -28.94
N GLY A 361 2.73 6.52 -28.39
CA GLY A 361 2.13 5.42 -29.14
C GLY A 361 3.11 4.55 -29.95
N GLN A 362 4.41 4.84 -29.92
CA GLN A 362 5.41 4.05 -30.65
C GLN A 362 5.97 2.93 -29.75
N PRO A 363 5.86 1.66 -30.16
CA PRO A 363 6.43 0.54 -29.40
C PRO A 363 7.94 0.63 -29.27
N TYR A 364 8.46 0.22 -28.11
CA TYR A 364 9.89 0.07 -27.88
C TYR A 364 10.23 -1.34 -27.38
N SER A 365 11.45 -1.79 -27.66
CA SER A 365 11.95 -3.08 -27.19
C SER A 365 12.54 -2.97 -25.79
N VAL A 366 12.36 -4.05 -25.01
CA VAL A 366 12.97 -4.24 -23.70
C VAL A 366 13.64 -5.60 -23.71
N ALA A 367 14.91 -5.66 -23.31
CA ALA A 367 15.65 -6.92 -23.24
C ALA A 367 14.93 -7.89 -22.28
N ASN A 368 14.83 -9.16 -22.67
CA ASN A 368 14.13 -10.21 -21.93
C ASN A 368 12.63 -9.94 -21.68
N TYR A 369 11.98 -9.14 -22.54
CA TYR A 369 10.54 -8.91 -22.51
C TYR A 369 9.89 -9.31 -23.87
N PRO A 370 8.72 -9.98 -23.89
CA PRO A 370 8.12 -10.40 -25.15
C PRO A 370 7.78 -9.21 -26.07
N ALA A 371 8.34 -9.21 -27.28
CA ALA A 371 8.09 -8.16 -28.27
C ALA A 371 6.60 -8.01 -28.62
N ALA A 372 5.83 -9.10 -28.60
CA ALA A 372 4.40 -9.10 -28.91
C ALA A 372 3.55 -8.27 -27.92
N LEU A 373 4.05 -7.99 -26.71
CA LEU A 373 3.35 -7.13 -25.76
C LEU A 373 3.42 -5.65 -26.17
N ASN A 374 4.41 -5.26 -27.00
CA ASN A 374 4.53 -3.95 -27.62
C ASN A 374 4.35 -2.76 -26.64
N PRO A 375 5.12 -2.67 -25.53
CA PRO A 375 5.01 -1.53 -24.63
C PRO A 375 5.36 -0.23 -25.36
N SER A 376 4.54 0.80 -25.17
CA SER A 376 4.67 2.12 -25.79
C SER A 376 4.39 3.22 -24.76
N THR A 377 4.97 4.40 -24.96
CA THR A 377 4.69 5.58 -24.10
C THR A 377 3.29 6.10 -24.39
N ASP A 378 2.49 6.36 -23.37
CA ASP A 378 1.19 7.05 -23.50
C ASP A 378 1.27 8.53 -23.13
N GLY A 379 2.02 8.83 -22.07
CA GLY A 379 2.20 10.17 -21.52
C GLY A 379 3.19 10.16 -20.34
N LEU A 380 2.96 11.04 -19.36
CA LEU A 380 3.83 11.25 -18.21
C LEU A 380 3.06 11.13 -16.87
N ARG A 381 3.75 10.61 -15.85
CA ARG A 381 3.24 10.45 -14.48
C ARG A 381 3.93 11.42 -13.52
N ASN A 382 4.59 10.90 -12.49
CA ASN A 382 5.29 11.69 -11.49
C ASN A 382 6.39 12.55 -12.13
N ILE A 383 6.50 13.81 -11.69
CA ILE A 383 7.51 14.76 -12.14
C ILE A 383 8.19 15.46 -10.98
N THR A 384 9.42 15.91 -11.24
CA THR A 384 10.14 16.87 -10.40
C THR A 384 11.00 17.75 -11.29
N GLY A 385 11.38 18.94 -10.83
CA GLY A 385 12.21 19.83 -11.63
C GLY A 385 13.02 20.80 -10.80
N ARG A 386 13.95 21.48 -11.46
CA ARG A 386 14.70 22.59 -10.87
C ARG A 386 14.81 23.75 -11.87
N VAL A 387 14.92 24.96 -11.32
CA VAL A 387 15.40 26.12 -12.07
C VAL A 387 16.92 26.07 -12.10
N ASN A 388 17.50 26.15 -13.29
CA ASN A 388 18.93 26.18 -13.52
C ASN A 388 19.48 27.61 -13.33
N THR A 389 20.79 27.72 -13.14
CA THR A 389 21.46 29.01 -12.92
C THR A 389 21.38 29.98 -14.11
N ASP A 390 21.12 29.45 -15.31
CA ASP A 390 20.92 30.22 -16.54
C ASP A 390 19.46 30.65 -16.76
N GLY A 391 18.56 30.33 -15.83
CA GLY A 391 17.14 30.66 -15.90
C GLY A 391 16.29 29.66 -16.68
N THR A 392 16.89 28.63 -17.30
CA THR A 392 16.13 27.49 -17.85
C THR A 392 15.61 26.59 -16.74
N VAL A 393 14.71 25.66 -17.07
CA VAL A 393 14.27 24.62 -16.13
C VAL A 393 14.61 23.25 -16.66
N SER A 394 15.04 22.35 -15.78
CA SER A 394 15.19 20.93 -16.09
C SER A 394 14.14 20.14 -15.34
N ILE A 395 13.38 19.32 -16.05
CA ILE A 395 12.24 18.56 -15.52
C ILE A 395 12.45 17.09 -15.84
N TRP A 396 12.35 16.25 -14.81
CA TRP A 396 12.38 14.79 -14.92
C TRP A 396 10.97 14.24 -14.74
N ALA A 397 10.64 13.22 -15.54
CA ALA A 397 9.31 12.60 -15.52
C ALA A 397 9.41 11.08 -15.71
N ILE A 398 8.46 10.37 -15.12
CA ILE A 398 8.25 8.94 -15.37
C ILE A 398 7.21 8.76 -16.47
N THR A 399 7.49 7.96 -17.49
CA THR A 399 6.53 7.69 -18.55
C THR A 399 5.42 6.75 -18.09
N SER A 400 4.19 7.00 -18.53
CA SER A 400 3.11 6.00 -18.53
C SER A 400 3.20 5.10 -19.76
N THR A 401 2.46 4.01 -19.73
CA THR A 401 2.57 2.91 -20.69
C THR A 401 1.20 2.47 -21.19
N ILE A 402 1.16 2.12 -22.47
CA ILE A 402 0.11 1.35 -23.14
C ILE A 402 0.76 0.13 -23.80
N SER A 403 0.03 -0.97 -23.86
CA SER A 403 0.54 -2.23 -24.41
C SER A 403 -0.60 -3.24 -24.58
N ALA A 404 -0.26 -4.42 -25.12
CA ALA A 404 -1.11 -5.60 -25.09
C ALA A 404 -0.95 -6.43 -23.80
N ASN A 405 -0.19 -5.93 -22.82
CA ASN A 405 -0.07 -6.57 -21.51
C ASN A 405 -1.40 -6.50 -20.77
N GLY A 406 -1.77 -7.57 -20.07
CA GLY A 406 -3.04 -7.66 -19.35
C GLY A 406 -3.22 -6.53 -18.31
N ASP A 407 -2.11 -6.02 -17.77
CA ASP A 407 -2.07 -4.78 -17.00
C ASP A 407 -0.88 -3.89 -17.42
N GLN A 408 -1.20 -2.74 -18.00
CA GLN A 408 -0.22 -1.77 -18.47
C GLN A 408 0.64 -1.17 -17.34
N GLY A 409 0.16 -1.16 -16.09
CA GLY A 409 0.92 -0.66 -14.94
C GLY A 409 2.10 -1.55 -14.54
N ALA A 410 2.17 -2.75 -15.12
CA ALA A 410 3.26 -3.72 -14.96
C ALA A 410 4.31 -3.67 -16.08
N ASP A 411 4.11 -2.82 -17.10
CA ASP A 411 5.06 -2.69 -18.20
C ASP A 411 6.33 -1.92 -17.79
N PRO A 412 7.52 -2.35 -18.26
CA PRO A 412 8.74 -1.56 -18.14
C PRO A 412 8.59 -0.20 -18.83
N ASN A 413 8.91 0.87 -18.10
CA ASN A 413 8.77 2.26 -18.53
C ASN A 413 10.10 3.03 -18.47
N LYS A 414 10.07 4.35 -18.62
CA LYS A 414 11.28 5.18 -18.74
C LYS A 414 11.25 6.36 -17.77
N LEU A 415 12.44 6.74 -17.30
CA LEU A 415 12.73 8.05 -16.74
C LEU A 415 13.23 8.93 -17.88
N VAL A 416 12.56 10.05 -18.11
CA VAL A 416 12.90 11.02 -19.14
C VAL A 416 13.20 12.38 -18.51
N MET A 417 13.95 13.21 -19.23
CA MET A 417 14.27 14.58 -18.83
C MET A 417 14.11 15.52 -20.02
N ILE A 418 13.62 16.72 -19.76
CA ILE A 418 13.57 17.83 -20.73
C ILE A 418 14.13 19.09 -20.09
N THR A 419 14.66 19.99 -20.92
CA THR A 419 14.96 21.37 -20.53
C THR A 419 14.04 22.31 -21.28
N ASP A 420 13.33 23.17 -20.57
CA ASP A 420 12.45 24.21 -21.12
C ASP A 420 12.95 25.60 -20.73
N VAL A 421 12.57 26.60 -21.50
CA VAL A 421 12.84 28.01 -21.23
C VAL A 421 11.55 28.65 -20.68
N PRO A 422 11.47 29.00 -19.38
CA PRO A 422 10.22 29.46 -18.76
C PRO A 422 9.53 30.63 -19.47
N VAL A 423 10.29 31.55 -20.06
CA VAL A 423 9.73 32.70 -20.80
C VAL A 423 9.06 32.34 -22.13
N ASN A 424 9.26 31.13 -22.67
CA ASN A 424 8.53 30.65 -23.84
C ASN A 424 7.05 30.45 -23.49
N MET A 425 6.15 31.10 -24.22
CA MET A 425 4.69 30.99 -24.02
C MET A 425 3.96 30.38 -25.23
N SER A 426 4.69 29.78 -26.18
CA SER A 426 4.09 29.15 -27.36
C SER A 426 4.85 27.91 -27.81
N ALA A 427 4.14 26.95 -28.39
CA ALA A 427 4.72 25.71 -28.92
C ALA A 427 5.82 25.98 -29.98
N THR A 428 5.67 27.04 -30.78
CA THR A 428 6.69 27.42 -31.78
C THR A 428 7.99 27.88 -31.13
N ALA A 429 7.92 28.64 -30.02
CA ALA A 429 9.11 29.08 -29.30
C ALA A 429 9.83 27.90 -28.62
N ALA A 430 9.07 26.90 -28.18
CA ALA A 430 9.58 25.68 -27.55
C ALA A 430 9.88 24.53 -28.54
N ALA A 431 9.85 24.77 -29.85
CA ALA A 431 9.91 23.72 -30.87
C ALA A 431 11.21 22.87 -30.84
N ASN A 432 12.29 23.40 -30.27
CA ASN A 432 13.58 22.71 -30.16
C ASN A 432 13.74 21.90 -28.85
N GLU A 433 12.80 22.05 -27.92
CA GLU A 433 12.84 21.32 -26.65
C GLU A 433 12.43 19.87 -26.89
N GLN A 434 13.18 18.94 -26.29
CA GLN A 434 12.94 17.51 -26.47
C GLN A 434 13.30 16.73 -25.22
N PHE A 435 12.53 15.67 -24.99
CA PHE A 435 12.83 14.70 -23.97
C PHE A 435 14.00 13.82 -24.38
N VAL A 436 14.90 13.59 -23.43
CA VAL A 436 15.94 12.56 -23.49
C VAL A 436 15.60 11.45 -22.51
N VAL A 437 15.87 10.21 -22.90
CA VAL A 437 15.76 9.06 -21.98
C VAL A 437 16.96 9.08 -21.06
N VAL A 438 16.71 9.21 -19.76
CA VAL A 438 17.72 9.14 -18.70
C VAL A 438 17.97 7.69 -18.30
N ARG A 439 16.89 6.90 -18.23
CA ARG A 439 16.94 5.46 -17.91
C ARG A 439 15.71 4.73 -18.44
N SER A 440 15.92 3.50 -18.89
CA SER A 440 14.86 2.54 -19.18
C SER A 440 14.79 1.49 -18.07
N ALA A 441 13.58 1.07 -17.70
CA ALA A 441 13.37 -0.08 -16.84
C ALA A 441 13.75 -1.38 -17.56
N ASN A 442 14.24 -2.36 -16.79
CA ASN A 442 14.44 -3.72 -17.28
C ASN A 442 13.11 -4.51 -17.29
N ALA A 443 13.08 -5.68 -17.94
CA ALA A 443 11.99 -6.62 -17.75
C ALA A 443 11.85 -6.97 -16.25
N GLY A 444 10.62 -6.96 -15.74
CA GLY A 444 10.34 -7.18 -14.31
C GLY A 444 10.52 -5.93 -13.45
N GLU A 445 10.81 -4.77 -14.03
CA GLU A 445 11.00 -3.51 -13.31
C GLU A 445 9.98 -2.46 -13.76
N VAL A 446 9.48 -1.66 -12.82
CA VAL A 446 8.66 -0.48 -13.11
C VAL A 446 9.19 0.71 -12.32
N LEU A 447 9.48 1.81 -13.01
CA LEU A 447 9.84 3.09 -12.41
C LEU A 447 8.55 3.82 -11.98
N ARG A 448 8.54 4.41 -10.79
CA ARG A 448 7.31 4.91 -10.16
C ARG A 448 7.34 6.42 -9.97
N GLY A 449 8.29 6.91 -9.19
CA GLY A 449 8.39 8.30 -8.77
C GLY A 449 9.80 8.85 -8.93
N VAL A 450 9.88 10.16 -9.13
CA VAL A 450 11.15 10.90 -9.22
C VAL A 450 11.08 12.13 -8.32
N SER A 451 12.15 12.36 -7.56
CA SER A 451 12.33 13.51 -6.68
C SER A 451 13.83 13.72 -6.45
N PHE A 452 14.22 14.89 -5.96
CA PHE A 452 15.60 15.14 -5.54
C PHE A 452 15.95 14.33 -4.28
N ALA A 453 17.21 13.91 -4.18
CA ALA A 453 17.69 13.25 -2.97
C ALA A 453 17.60 14.21 -1.77
N PRO A 454 17.25 13.69 -0.57
CA PRO A 454 17.18 14.51 0.63
C PRO A 454 18.57 14.99 1.03
N LYS A 455 18.66 16.19 1.61
CA LYS A 455 19.88 16.73 2.21
C LYS A 455 19.96 16.36 3.69
N SER A 456 21.17 16.38 4.25
CA SER A 456 21.33 16.25 5.69
C SER A 456 20.65 17.42 6.40
N GLY A 457 19.79 17.13 7.38
CA GLY A 457 19.20 18.12 8.27
C GLY A 457 20.12 18.48 9.44
N ALA A 458 19.69 19.40 10.30
CA ALA A 458 20.43 19.76 11.52
C ALA A 458 20.58 18.56 12.48
N ALA A 459 19.60 17.66 12.48
CA ALA A 459 19.65 16.36 13.15
C ALA A 459 19.42 15.24 12.11
N PRO A 460 20.28 14.21 12.04
CA PRO A 460 20.05 13.05 11.20
C PRO A 460 18.79 12.29 11.65
N MET A 461 18.00 11.82 10.69
CA MET A 461 16.89 10.93 10.98
C MET A 461 17.40 9.62 11.60
N SER A 462 16.77 9.16 12.68
CA SER A 462 17.08 7.85 13.27
C SER A 462 16.22 6.75 12.64
N ASN A 463 16.77 5.54 12.55
CA ASN A 463 15.97 4.36 12.24
C ASN A 463 14.93 4.13 13.36
N VAL A 464 13.71 3.82 12.98
CA VAL A 464 12.62 3.50 13.92
C VAL A 464 12.05 2.13 13.56
N PRO A 465 12.16 1.12 14.44
CA PRO A 465 11.67 -0.21 14.13
C PRO A 465 10.14 -0.21 14.08
N LEU A 466 9.60 -0.96 13.14
CA LEU A 466 8.19 -1.25 13.01
C LEU A 466 7.83 -2.45 13.91
N VAL A 467 7.05 -2.20 14.96
CA VAL A 467 6.68 -3.23 15.95
C VAL A 467 5.25 -3.73 15.71
N ILE A 468 5.05 -5.05 15.67
CA ILE A 468 3.75 -5.72 15.44
C ILE A 468 3.61 -7.09 16.05
N SER A 469 2.37 -7.52 16.21
CA SER A 469 2.03 -8.92 16.46
C SER A 469 2.71 -9.85 15.44
N ALA A 470 3.29 -10.94 15.94
CA ALA A 470 3.93 -11.95 15.10
C ALA A 470 2.93 -12.76 14.25
N ALA A 471 1.64 -12.77 14.62
CA ALA A 471 0.60 -13.50 13.90
C ALA A 471 -0.27 -12.60 13.00
N ASN A 472 -0.22 -11.28 13.19
CA ASN A 472 -1.00 -10.34 12.40
C ASN A 472 -0.16 -9.08 12.08
N PRO A 473 0.42 -8.99 10.88
CA PRO A 473 1.13 -7.80 10.44
C PRO A 473 0.27 -6.52 10.41
N GLY A 474 -1.05 -6.71 10.41
CA GLY A 474 -2.09 -5.71 10.54
C GLY A 474 -2.48 -5.37 11.98
N ALA A 475 -1.75 -5.80 13.01
CA ALA A 475 -2.01 -5.44 14.42
C ALA A 475 -0.77 -4.81 15.07
N SER A 476 -0.88 -3.52 15.41
CA SER A 476 0.17 -2.75 16.10
C SER A 476 0.08 -2.81 17.62
N ALA A 477 -1.10 -3.13 18.16
CA ALA A 477 -1.23 -3.45 19.57
C ALA A 477 -0.58 -4.81 19.83
N ILE A 478 0.21 -4.87 20.89
CA ILE A 478 0.80 -6.10 21.43
C ILE A 478 0.22 -6.33 22.82
N ALA A 479 0.31 -7.55 23.34
CA ALA A 479 -0.20 -7.88 24.67
C ALA A 479 0.89 -8.49 25.56
N PRO A 480 0.78 -8.42 26.90
CA PRO A 480 1.70 -9.12 27.79
C PRO A 480 1.78 -10.61 27.44
N GLY A 481 3.00 -11.13 27.33
CA GLY A 481 3.25 -12.53 26.99
C GLY A 481 2.97 -12.91 25.53
N SER A 482 2.80 -11.95 24.61
CA SER A 482 2.61 -12.20 23.19
C SER A 482 3.92 -12.20 22.39
N LEU A 483 3.94 -12.95 21.30
CA LEU A 483 5.00 -12.90 20.28
C LEU A 483 4.87 -11.66 19.40
N THR A 484 5.99 -10.95 19.26
CA THR A 484 6.08 -9.65 18.57
C THR A 484 7.28 -9.63 17.64
N PHE A 485 7.12 -9.01 16.47
CA PHE A 485 8.22 -8.67 15.57
C PHE A 485 8.58 -7.19 15.71
N ALA A 486 9.88 -6.91 15.73
CA ALA A 486 10.46 -5.61 15.38
C ALA A 486 11.12 -5.75 14.01
N PHE A 487 10.64 -5.01 13.01
CA PHE A 487 11.22 -4.95 11.68
C PHE A 487 11.94 -3.61 11.49
N GLY A 488 13.04 -3.57 10.74
CA GLY A 488 13.86 -2.36 10.67
C GLY A 488 15.10 -2.52 9.79
N GLN A 489 16.01 -1.57 9.92
CA GLN A 489 17.40 -1.69 9.47
C GLN A 489 18.32 -1.68 10.69
N ASP A 490 19.52 -2.23 10.56
CA ASP A 490 20.56 -2.20 11.60
C ASP A 490 20.11 -2.74 12.97
N LEU A 491 19.14 -3.67 12.98
CA LEU A 491 18.63 -4.32 14.20
C LEU A 491 19.59 -5.36 14.78
N ALA A 492 20.64 -5.70 14.04
CA ALA A 492 21.79 -6.48 14.47
C ALA A 492 22.97 -6.23 13.52
N THR A 493 24.18 -6.56 13.96
CA THR A 493 25.40 -6.48 13.11
C THR A 493 25.51 -7.64 12.10
N GLY A 494 24.51 -8.51 12.01
CA GLY A 494 24.46 -9.67 11.12
C GLY A 494 23.15 -10.46 11.26
N THR A 495 23.13 -11.71 10.80
CA THR A 495 21.96 -12.60 10.84
C THR A 495 22.25 -13.85 11.68
N PRO A 496 22.28 -13.74 13.02
CA PRO A 496 22.55 -14.88 13.89
C PRO A 496 21.42 -15.92 13.88
N GLY A 497 20.19 -15.56 13.50
CA GLY A 497 19.11 -16.50 13.19
C GLY A 497 18.22 -16.86 14.37
N GLU A 498 17.66 -18.08 14.31
CA GLU A 498 16.72 -18.64 15.29
C GLU A 498 17.41 -19.02 16.60
N ILE A 499 16.68 -18.86 17.71
CA ILE A 499 17.12 -19.25 19.05
C ILE A 499 16.28 -20.44 19.50
N LEU A 500 16.95 -21.56 19.78
CA LEU A 500 16.31 -22.80 20.23
C LEU A 500 16.53 -23.00 21.74
N GLY A 501 15.50 -23.43 22.46
CA GLY A 501 15.56 -23.73 23.90
C GLY A 501 15.25 -22.52 24.78
N ILE A 502 16.10 -22.26 25.78
CA ILE A 502 15.89 -21.15 26.74
C ILE A 502 16.06 -19.82 26.01
N LEU A 503 15.02 -18.98 26.04
CA LEU A 503 15.02 -17.68 25.37
C LEU A 503 15.87 -16.65 26.15
N PRO A 504 17.00 -16.17 25.61
CA PRO A 504 17.85 -15.17 26.27
C PRO A 504 17.30 -13.75 26.05
N THR A 505 17.71 -12.80 26.89
CA THR A 505 17.38 -11.37 26.74
C THR A 505 18.40 -10.58 25.90
N LYS A 506 19.52 -11.21 25.55
CA LYS A 506 20.55 -10.67 24.66
C LYS A 506 21.11 -11.78 23.79
N PHE A 507 21.22 -11.53 22.49
CA PHE A 507 21.75 -12.50 21.53
C PHE A 507 22.55 -11.79 20.44
N ALA A 508 23.78 -12.26 20.20
CA ALA A 508 24.72 -11.66 19.25
C ALA A 508 24.89 -10.13 19.35
N GLY A 509 24.81 -9.58 20.57
CA GLY A 509 24.94 -8.15 20.83
C GLY A 509 23.62 -7.36 20.77
N THR A 510 22.55 -7.93 20.22
CA THR A 510 21.21 -7.32 20.16
C THR A 510 20.42 -7.61 21.44
N SER A 511 19.70 -6.60 21.94
CA SER A 511 18.71 -6.74 23.02
C SER A 511 17.47 -5.88 22.75
N VAL A 512 16.32 -6.32 23.24
CA VAL A 512 15.06 -5.56 23.18
C VAL A 512 14.63 -5.20 24.59
N THR A 513 14.37 -3.91 24.82
CA THR A 513 13.79 -3.40 26.07
C THR A 513 12.39 -2.87 25.80
N VAL A 514 11.42 -3.34 26.58
CA VAL A 514 10.06 -2.80 26.63
C VAL A 514 9.97 -1.83 27.79
N VAL A 515 9.67 -0.57 27.52
CA VAL A 515 9.35 0.44 28.54
C VAL A 515 7.84 0.60 28.56
N ASP A 516 7.19 0.12 29.61
CA ASP A 516 5.73 0.12 29.71
C ASP A 516 5.15 1.49 30.16
N SER A 517 3.83 1.56 30.30
CA SER A 517 3.11 2.77 30.69
C SER A 517 3.41 3.25 32.11
N ALA A 518 3.97 2.39 32.97
CA ALA A 518 4.45 2.75 34.30
C ALA A 518 5.90 3.26 34.28
N GLY A 519 6.54 3.30 33.09
CA GLY A 519 7.93 3.69 32.91
C GLY A 519 8.93 2.59 33.28
N VAL A 520 8.46 1.35 33.50
CA VAL A 520 9.32 0.21 33.87
C VAL A 520 9.98 -0.34 32.61
N ALA A 521 11.31 -0.27 32.55
CA ALA A 521 12.11 -0.84 31.48
C ALA A 521 12.45 -2.31 31.77
N THR A 522 11.95 -3.22 30.94
CA THR A 522 12.17 -4.68 31.09
C THR A 522 12.76 -5.27 29.81
N LEU A 523 13.84 -6.04 29.94
CA LEU A 523 14.41 -6.79 28.82
C LEU A 523 13.47 -7.92 28.38
N ALA A 524 13.21 -8.01 27.09
CA ALA A 524 12.37 -9.03 26.49
C ALA A 524 13.19 -10.27 26.08
N PRO A 525 12.68 -11.50 26.33
CA PRO A 525 13.25 -12.71 25.75
C PRO A 525 13.19 -12.70 24.22
N LEU A 526 14.24 -13.17 23.56
CA LEU A 526 14.40 -13.17 22.11
C LEU A 526 14.22 -14.58 21.53
N LEU A 527 13.60 -14.66 20.35
CA LEU A 527 13.36 -15.90 19.59
C LEU A 527 14.10 -15.93 18.26
N PHE A 528 14.33 -14.77 17.65
CA PHE A 528 15.03 -14.64 16.36
C PHE A 528 15.71 -13.28 16.27
N VAL A 529 16.90 -13.21 15.67
CA VAL A 529 17.62 -11.96 15.44
C VAL A 529 18.25 -11.95 14.04
N SER A 530 18.05 -10.86 13.31
CA SER A 530 18.75 -10.49 12.08
C SER A 530 18.90 -8.97 11.99
N SER A 531 19.65 -8.50 10.98
CA SER A 531 19.80 -7.07 10.72
C SER A 531 18.48 -6.38 10.37
N ALA A 532 17.47 -7.13 9.90
CA ALA A 532 16.18 -6.59 9.46
C ALA A 532 14.99 -7.00 10.34
N GLN A 533 15.14 -7.97 11.24
CA GLN A 533 14.06 -8.49 12.07
C GLN A 533 14.57 -8.97 13.43
N VAL A 534 13.82 -8.65 14.49
CA VAL A 534 13.94 -9.30 15.80
C VAL A 534 12.57 -9.83 16.21
N THR A 535 12.49 -11.08 16.62
CA THR A 535 11.28 -11.67 17.24
C THR A 535 11.51 -11.77 18.73
N PHE A 536 10.58 -11.23 19.52
CA PHE A 536 10.69 -11.21 20.98
C PHE A 536 9.34 -11.48 21.66
N LEU A 537 9.42 -11.91 22.91
CA LEU A 537 8.27 -12.11 23.78
C LEU A 537 8.05 -10.85 24.62
N VAL A 538 6.86 -10.24 24.54
CA VAL A 538 6.51 -9.12 25.43
C VAL A 538 6.52 -9.62 26.87
N PRO A 539 7.20 -8.94 27.81
CA PRO A 539 7.19 -9.35 29.21
C PRO A 539 5.76 -9.52 29.74
N SER A 540 5.46 -10.66 30.36
CA SER A 540 4.11 -10.96 30.88
C SER A 540 3.69 -10.02 32.01
N THR A 541 4.65 -9.32 32.62
CA THR A 541 4.44 -8.33 33.67
C THR A 541 4.26 -6.90 33.15
N ALA A 542 4.37 -6.66 31.84
CA ALA A 542 4.29 -5.31 31.28
C ALA A 542 2.93 -4.68 31.55
N ALA A 543 2.92 -3.44 32.05
CA ALA A 543 1.69 -2.69 32.26
C ALA A 543 1.01 -2.34 30.91
N THR A 544 -0.33 -2.33 30.91
CA THR A 544 -1.10 -1.92 29.74
C THR A 544 -1.07 -0.40 29.56
N GLY A 545 -1.10 0.07 28.32
CA GLY A 545 -1.06 1.49 27.97
C GLY A 545 0.00 1.83 26.92
N PRO A 546 0.25 3.13 26.71
CA PRO A 546 1.34 3.60 25.84
C PRO A 546 2.68 3.08 26.34
N ALA A 547 3.52 2.65 25.41
CA ALA A 547 4.81 2.03 25.70
C ALA A 547 5.86 2.43 24.65
N GLN A 548 7.11 2.09 24.93
CA GLN A 548 8.21 2.15 23.98
C GLN A 548 8.87 0.79 23.83
N VAL A 549 9.36 0.52 22.63
CA VAL A 549 10.25 -0.62 22.35
C VAL A 549 11.58 -0.08 21.88
N VAL A 550 12.64 -0.43 22.61
CA VAL A 550 14.02 -0.01 22.32
C VAL A 550 14.81 -1.23 21.88
N VAL A 551 15.31 -1.20 20.65
CA VAL A 551 16.25 -2.21 20.13
C VAL A 551 17.66 -1.62 20.23
N THR A 552 18.51 -2.25 21.03
CA THR A 552 19.91 -1.83 21.20
C THR A 552 20.84 -2.81 20.50
N THR A 553 21.77 -2.28 19.71
CA THR A 553 22.70 -3.03 18.86
C THR A 553 24.11 -2.42 18.92
N GLY A 554 25.05 -2.98 18.18
CA GLY A 554 26.39 -2.38 18.00
C GLY A 554 26.37 -1.02 17.30
N PHE A 555 25.28 -0.64 16.63
CA PHE A 555 25.11 0.64 15.94
C PHE A 555 24.46 1.73 16.82
N GLY A 556 24.00 1.38 18.02
CA GLY A 556 23.27 2.27 18.92
C GLY A 556 21.89 1.74 19.27
N SER A 557 21.01 2.62 19.76
CA SER A 557 19.63 2.26 20.09
C SER A 557 18.65 2.88 19.11
N GLN A 558 17.65 2.09 18.73
CA GLN A 558 16.51 2.53 17.93
C GLN A 558 15.24 2.39 18.76
N THR A 559 14.42 3.43 18.81
CA THR A 559 13.24 3.47 19.68
C THR A 559 11.97 3.66 18.87
N ALA A 560 11.03 2.74 19.04
CA ALA A 560 9.64 2.93 18.63
C ALA A 560 8.82 3.42 19.83
N SER A 561 8.28 4.64 19.73
CA SER A 561 7.51 5.29 20.81
C SER A 561 6.00 5.24 20.61
N ASN A 562 5.55 4.51 19.60
CA ASN A 562 4.16 4.43 19.19
C ASN A 562 3.56 3.05 19.48
N ILE A 563 3.93 2.49 20.63
CA ILE A 563 3.52 1.15 21.02
C ILE A 563 2.34 1.25 21.97
N GLN A 564 1.34 0.42 21.74
CA GLN A 564 0.24 0.22 22.66
C GLN A 564 0.30 -1.22 23.19
N ILE A 565 0.47 -1.37 24.51
CA ILE A 565 0.31 -2.66 25.18
C ILE A 565 -1.15 -2.77 25.62
N ALA A 566 -1.92 -3.63 24.97
CA ALA A 566 -3.30 -3.92 25.31
C ALA A 566 -3.40 -5.13 26.24
N SER A 567 -4.50 -5.26 27.00
CA SER A 567 -4.75 -6.47 27.79
C SER A 567 -4.96 -7.72 26.91
N LEU A 568 -5.48 -7.51 25.69
CA LEU A 568 -5.66 -8.51 24.65
C LEU A 568 -5.31 -7.91 23.28
N ALA A 569 -4.64 -8.70 22.45
CA ALA A 569 -4.32 -8.35 21.06
C ALA A 569 -4.43 -9.61 20.18
N PRO A 570 -5.65 -10.18 20.03
CA PRO A 570 -5.85 -11.50 19.44
C PRO A 570 -5.39 -11.52 17.98
N ALA A 571 -4.54 -12.48 17.63
CA ALA A 571 -4.06 -12.70 16.28
C ALA A 571 -3.86 -14.20 16.01
N LEU A 572 -4.21 -14.66 14.81
CA LEU A 572 -4.13 -16.06 14.40
C LEU A 572 -3.01 -16.25 13.38
N PHE A 573 -2.17 -17.27 13.59
CA PHE A 573 -1.09 -17.58 12.67
C PHE A 573 -1.64 -18.17 11.36
N THR A 574 -1.10 -17.73 10.24
CA THR A 574 -1.35 -18.33 8.91
C THR A 574 -0.08 -19.00 8.40
N ILE A 575 -0.24 -20.06 7.62
CA ILE A 575 0.86 -20.86 7.06
C ILE A 575 1.18 -20.52 5.60
N ASN A 576 0.33 -19.70 4.97
CA ASN A 576 0.55 -19.17 3.63
C ASN A 576 -0.08 -17.77 3.48
N ASN A 577 0.19 -17.13 2.36
CA ASN A 577 -0.34 -15.80 2.03
C ASN A 577 -1.84 -15.80 1.66
N ALA A 578 -2.44 -16.97 1.44
CA ALA A 578 -3.87 -17.12 1.19
C ALA A 578 -4.71 -17.13 2.48
N GLY A 579 -4.08 -17.00 3.65
CA GLY A 579 -4.78 -16.94 4.93
C GLY A 579 -5.16 -18.30 5.51
N VAL A 580 -4.59 -19.41 5.01
CA VAL A 580 -4.79 -20.74 5.61
C VAL A 580 -4.21 -20.72 7.02
N PRO A 581 -4.98 -21.08 8.06
CA PRO A 581 -4.50 -21.00 9.43
C PRO A 581 -3.52 -22.11 9.78
N ALA A 582 -2.62 -21.81 10.72
CA ALA A 582 -1.92 -22.83 11.48
C ALA A 582 -2.90 -23.50 12.44
N GLY A 583 -3.22 -24.76 12.17
CA GLY A 583 -4.24 -25.49 12.93
C GLY A 583 -4.55 -26.87 12.34
N TYR A 584 -5.56 -27.51 12.92
CA TYR A 584 -6.08 -28.81 12.50
C TYR A 584 -7.53 -29.00 12.98
N VAL A 585 -8.20 -30.04 12.48
CA VAL A 585 -9.56 -30.42 12.90
C VAL A 585 -9.52 -31.79 13.57
N ILE A 586 -10.34 -31.96 14.60
CA ILE A 586 -10.72 -33.28 15.14
C ILE A 586 -12.19 -33.49 14.84
N ARG A 587 -12.51 -34.47 13.99
CA ARG A 587 -13.88 -34.94 13.79
C ARG A 587 -14.22 -36.00 14.82
N VAL A 588 -15.38 -35.91 15.44
CA VAL A 588 -15.93 -36.91 16.35
C VAL A 588 -17.23 -37.43 15.76
N ALA A 589 -17.24 -38.69 15.34
CA ALA A 589 -18.42 -39.35 14.81
C ALA A 589 -19.45 -39.65 15.91
N ALA A 590 -20.68 -40.00 15.51
CA ALA A 590 -21.77 -40.30 16.45
C ALA A 590 -21.45 -41.46 17.42
N ASP A 591 -20.59 -42.40 17.02
CA ASP A 591 -20.13 -43.52 17.86
C ASP A 591 -18.97 -43.14 18.81
N GLY A 592 -18.52 -41.89 18.78
CA GLY A 592 -17.42 -41.36 19.58
C GLY A 592 -16.04 -41.51 18.95
N THR A 593 -15.92 -42.12 17.77
CA THR A 593 -14.64 -42.24 17.04
C THR A 593 -14.08 -40.86 16.72
N GLN A 594 -12.82 -40.62 17.06
CA GLN A 594 -12.13 -39.37 16.75
C GLN A 594 -11.18 -39.54 15.57
N THR A 595 -11.20 -38.58 14.65
CA THR A 595 -10.31 -38.55 13.49
C THR A 595 -9.60 -37.20 13.44
N TYR A 596 -8.27 -37.24 13.44
CA TYR A 596 -7.44 -36.06 13.20
C TYR A 596 -7.39 -35.76 11.70
N GLN A 597 -7.62 -34.51 11.33
CA GLN A 597 -7.52 -34.02 9.96
C GLN A 597 -6.65 -32.76 9.91
N GLN A 598 -5.65 -32.77 9.03
CA GLN A 598 -4.89 -31.58 8.70
C GLN A 598 -5.67 -30.69 7.73
N ILE A 599 -5.67 -29.38 7.97
CA ILE A 599 -6.45 -28.42 7.17
C ILE A 599 -5.64 -27.80 6.03
N TYR A 600 -4.46 -28.34 5.77
CA TYR A 600 -3.57 -27.95 4.69
C TYR A 600 -2.80 -29.15 4.17
N ALA A 601 -2.35 -29.06 2.92
CA ALA A 601 -1.53 -30.05 2.26
C ALA A 601 -0.44 -29.37 1.44
N ILE A 602 0.59 -30.14 1.08
CA ILE A 602 1.58 -29.72 0.08
C ILE A 602 1.11 -30.31 -1.25
N ASP A 603 0.89 -29.48 -2.25
CA ASP A 603 0.48 -29.93 -3.58
C ASP A 603 1.66 -30.52 -4.39
N SER A 604 1.38 -31.00 -5.61
CA SER A 604 2.41 -31.59 -6.48
C SER A 604 3.47 -30.59 -6.94
N ALA A 605 3.24 -29.28 -6.76
CA ALA A 605 4.20 -28.22 -7.04
C ALA A 605 5.00 -27.79 -5.80
N GLY A 606 4.76 -28.42 -4.63
CA GLY A 606 5.44 -28.10 -3.38
C GLY A 606 4.82 -26.92 -2.62
N SER A 607 3.67 -26.41 -3.05
CA SER A 607 3.01 -25.26 -2.42
C SER A 607 2.07 -25.71 -1.30
N ILE A 608 2.03 -24.94 -0.21
CA ILE A 608 1.07 -25.16 0.88
C ILE A 608 -0.30 -24.63 0.47
N VAL A 609 -1.26 -25.53 0.31
CA VAL A 609 -2.64 -25.24 -0.09
C VAL A 609 -3.62 -25.71 1.00
N ALA A 610 -4.82 -25.12 1.03
CA ALA A 610 -5.87 -25.56 1.94
C ALA A 610 -6.30 -27.01 1.61
N SER A 611 -6.48 -27.82 2.64
CA SER A 611 -7.06 -29.17 2.51
C SER A 611 -8.53 -29.13 2.93
N PRO A 612 -9.48 -29.53 2.06
CA PRO A 612 -10.89 -29.51 2.40
C PRO A 612 -11.22 -30.37 3.64
N ILE A 613 -11.84 -29.74 4.64
CA ILE A 613 -12.36 -30.39 5.84
C ILE A 613 -13.59 -31.20 5.45
N ASP A 614 -13.62 -32.48 5.80
CA ASP A 614 -14.77 -33.36 5.61
C ASP A 614 -15.73 -33.17 6.78
N MET A 615 -16.87 -32.55 6.52
CA MET A 615 -17.85 -32.28 7.56
C MET A 615 -18.60 -33.53 8.06
N GLY A 616 -18.42 -34.67 7.39
CA GLY A 616 -19.01 -35.95 7.80
C GLY A 616 -20.53 -35.95 7.81
N SER A 617 -21.11 -36.84 8.62
CA SER A 617 -22.56 -36.94 8.79
C SER A 617 -23.13 -35.75 9.57
N ALA A 618 -24.44 -35.52 9.47
CA ALA A 618 -25.10 -34.46 10.24
C ALA A 618 -25.03 -34.65 11.78
N THR A 619 -24.68 -35.85 12.24
CA THR A 619 -24.48 -36.17 13.67
C THR A 619 -23.04 -36.04 14.14
N ASP A 620 -22.10 -35.81 13.23
CA ASP A 620 -20.68 -35.65 13.57
C ASP A 620 -20.42 -34.26 14.16
N LYS A 621 -19.38 -34.15 14.99
CA LYS A 621 -18.90 -32.88 15.54
C LYS A 621 -17.49 -32.61 15.07
N ASN A 622 -17.27 -31.45 14.45
CA ASN A 622 -15.96 -31.03 13.98
C ASN A 622 -15.42 -29.95 14.91
N TYR A 623 -14.28 -30.23 15.54
CA TYR A 623 -13.57 -29.30 16.43
C TYR A 623 -12.33 -28.74 15.75
N LEU A 624 -12.38 -27.47 15.38
CA LEU A 624 -11.26 -26.75 14.78
C LEU A 624 -10.35 -26.21 15.88
N VAL A 625 -9.06 -26.53 15.81
CA VAL A 625 -8.00 -26.00 16.67
C VAL A 625 -7.14 -25.04 15.86
N LEU A 626 -7.01 -23.81 16.35
CA LEU A 626 -6.26 -22.72 15.73
C LEU A 626 -5.18 -22.22 16.66
N PHE A 627 -4.03 -21.85 16.11
CA PHE A 627 -2.91 -21.26 16.85
C PHE A 627 -2.77 -19.76 16.61
N GLY A 628 -2.33 -19.04 17.63
CA GLY A 628 -2.22 -17.58 17.60
C GLY A 628 -1.30 -17.01 18.68
N THR A 629 -1.40 -15.70 18.89
CA THR A 629 -0.71 -14.96 19.98
C THR A 629 -1.57 -13.77 20.43
N GLY A 630 -1.32 -13.24 21.62
CA GLY A 630 -2.01 -12.08 22.19
C GLY A 630 -3.36 -12.41 22.84
N LEU A 631 -3.59 -13.69 23.14
CA LEU A 631 -4.77 -14.25 23.79
C LEU A 631 -4.49 -14.71 25.22
N GLN A 632 -3.32 -14.41 25.80
CA GLN A 632 -2.93 -14.84 27.15
C GLN A 632 -4.00 -14.59 28.24
N SER A 633 -4.67 -13.43 28.19
CA SER A 633 -5.73 -13.07 29.14
C SER A 633 -7.14 -13.42 28.66
N ALA A 634 -7.28 -14.18 27.57
CA ALA A 634 -8.56 -14.59 27.03
C ALA A 634 -9.11 -15.82 27.74
N SER A 635 -10.38 -16.09 27.53
CA SER A 635 -11.07 -17.31 27.94
C SER A 635 -12.17 -17.64 26.95
N ALA A 636 -12.76 -18.83 27.05
CA ALA A 636 -13.95 -19.19 26.26
C ALA A 636 -15.13 -18.23 26.49
N ALA A 637 -15.21 -17.58 27.66
CA ALA A 637 -16.28 -16.62 27.97
C ALA A 637 -16.07 -15.24 27.34
N THR A 638 -14.82 -14.86 27.06
CA THR A 638 -14.48 -13.55 26.47
C THR A 638 -14.24 -13.63 24.97
N ALA A 639 -14.06 -14.83 24.43
CA ALA A 639 -13.82 -15.06 23.01
C ALA A 639 -15.12 -15.39 22.26
N GLN A 640 -15.25 -14.87 21.05
CA GLN A 640 -16.32 -15.18 20.12
C GLN A 640 -15.72 -15.51 18.76
N ALA A 641 -16.29 -16.49 18.06
CA ALA A 641 -15.90 -16.83 16.71
C ALA A 641 -17.11 -16.88 15.78
N SER A 642 -16.91 -16.52 14.53
CA SER A 642 -17.85 -16.80 13.45
C SER A 642 -17.16 -17.53 12.31
N VAL A 643 -17.88 -18.46 11.69
CA VAL A 643 -17.43 -19.28 10.58
C VAL A 643 -18.45 -19.09 9.45
N ALA A 644 -18.02 -18.55 8.32
CA ALA A 644 -18.90 -18.11 7.24
C ALA A 644 -20.02 -17.14 7.70
N GLY A 645 -19.73 -16.28 8.69
CA GLY A 645 -20.70 -15.37 9.31
C GLY A 645 -21.66 -16.02 10.32
N ILE A 646 -21.58 -17.35 10.52
CA ILE A 646 -22.38 -18.09 11.49
C ILE A 646 -21.61 -18.19 12.80
N GLN A 647 -22.26 -17.89 13.92
CA GLN A 647 -21.60 -17.99 15.23
C GLN A 647 -21.17 -19.43 15.51
N ALA A 648 -19.90 -19.60 15.85
CA ALA A 648 -19.29 -20.86 16.26
C ALA A 648 -19.02 -20.84 17.76
N GLN A 649 -19.26 -21.97 18.43
CA GLN A 649 -19.00 -22.07 19.86
C GLN A 649 -17.49 -22.10 20.12
N VAL A 650 -17.00 -21.20 20.97
CA VAL A 650 -15.62 -21.22 21.46
C VAL A 650 -15.54 -22.11 22.71
N LEU A 651 -14.73 -23.15 22.65
CA LEU A 651 -14.53 -24.11 23.75
C LEU A 651 -13.31 -23.76 24.59
N TYR A 652 -12.31 -23.15 23.97
CA TYR A 652 -11.08 -22.71 24.63
C TYR A 652 -10.50 -21.51 23.89
N ALA A 653 -9.94 -20.58 24.65
CA ALA A 653 -9.08 -19.51 24.15
C ALA A 653 -8.09 -19.14 25.26
N GLY A 654 -6.80 -19.11 24.94
CA GLY A 654 -5.75 -18.80 25.91
C GLY A 654 -4.41 -19.47 25.59
N PRO A 655 -3.46 -19.51 26.53
CA PRO A 655 -2.13 -20.08 26.30
C PRO A 655 -2.15 -21.55 25.89
N GLN A 656 -1.32 -21.94 24.92
CA GLN A 656 -1.14 -23.35 24.54
C GLN A 656 -0.30 -24.13 25.58
N ARG A 657 0.55 -23.42 26.35
CA ARG A 657 1.35 -23.89 27.51
C ARG A 657 2.64 -24.65 27.22
N SER A 658 2.89 -25.14 26.01
CA SER A 658 4.16 -25.78 25.65
C SER A 658 5.17 -24.78 25.11
N TYR A 659 4.72 -23.81 24.31
CA TYR A 659 5.59 -22.82 23.68
C TYR A 659 5.29 -21.42 24.23
N PRO A 660 6.30 -20.69 24.77
CA PRO A 660 6.11 -19.33 25.25
C PRO A 660 5.53 -18.41 24.17
N GLY A 661 4.44 -17.72 24.50
CA GLY A 661 3.75 -16.80 23.61
C GLY A 661 2.90 -17.43 22.51
N LEU A 662 2.84 -18.76 22.43
CA LEU A 662 1.87 -19.46 21.59
C LEU A 662 0.55 -19.62 22.35
N ASP A 663 -0.52 -19.13 21.73
CA ASP A 663 -1.90 -19.27 22.19
C ASP A 663 -2.68 -20.23 21.29
N GLN A 664 -3.79 -20.76 21.80
CA GLN A 664 -4.66 -21.73 21.14
C GLN A 664 -6.13 -21.33 21.28
N VAL A 665 -6.93 -21.61 20.25
CA VAL A 665 -8.39 -21.48 20.25
C VAL A 665 -9.03 -22.76 19.71
N ASN A 666 -10.06 -23.24 20.40
CA ASN A 666 -10.83 -24.42 19.99
C ASN A 666 -12.27 -24.01 19.66
N LEU A 667 -12.75 -24.35 18.47
CA LEU A 667 -14.07 -23.98 17.96
C LEU A 667 -14.86 -25.22 17.54
N THR A 668 -16.18 -25.22 17.75
CA THR A 668 -17.09 -26.18 17.10
C THR A 668 -17.53 -25.61 15.75
N LEU A 669 -17.30 -26.34 14.65
CA LEU A 669 -17.75 -25.94 13.31
C LEU A 669 -19.26 -26.24 13.14
N PRO A 670 -20.10 -25.27 12.74
CA PRO A 670 -21.51 -25.51 12.47
C PRO A 670 -21.70 -26.39 11.22
N GLN A 671 -22.53 -27.45 11.31
CA GLN A 671 -22.77 -28.35 10.17
C GLN A 671 -23.36 -27.64 8.93
N SER A 672 -24.05 -26.51 9.11
CA SER A 672 -24.65 -25.70 8.05
C SER A 672 -23.66 -25.05 7.08
N ILE A 673 -22.35 -25.21 7.31
CA ILE A 673 -21.30 -24.74 6.40
C ILE A 673 -20.83 -25.81 5.41
N ALA A 674 -21.25 -27.07 5.56
CA ALA A 674 -20.85 -28.17 4.67
C ALA A 674 -21.09 -27.82 3.19
N GLY A 675 -20.14 -28.20 2.32
CA GLY A 675 -20.18 -27.92 0.89
C GLY A 675 -20.00 -26.45 0.47
N LYS A 676 -19.79 -25.49 1.39
CA LYS A 676 -19.60 -24.07 1.05
C LYS A 676 -18.24 -23.72 0.44
N GLY A 677 -17.31 -24.69 0.36
CA GLY A 677 -15.97 -24.46 -0.18
C GLY A 677 -15.14 -23.61 0.76
N ASN A 678 -14.45 -22.60 0.23
CA ASN A 678 -13.59 -21.76 1.06
C ASN A 678 -14.39 -20.70 1.84
N ILE A 679 -14.16 -20.62 3.15
CA ILE A 679 -14.91 -19.78 4.08
C ILE A 679 -13.99 -19.10 5.09
N ASN A 680 -14.36 -17.88 5.50
CA ASN A 680 -13.65 -17.15 6.55
C ASN A 680 -14.02 -17.68 7.95
N VAL A 681 -13.00 -17.76 8.80
CA VAL A 681 -13.12 -17.86 10.25
C VAL A 681 -12.65 -16.53 10.85
N GLN A 682 -13.53 -15.90 11.61
CA GLN A 682 -13.23 -14.65 12.32
C GLN A 682 -13.27 -14.90 13.82
N LEU A 683 -12.17 -14.59 14.51
CA LEU A 683 -12.11 -14.60 15.97
C LEU A 683 -12.17 -13.17 16.49
N SER A 684 -12.76 -13.01 17.67
CA SER A 684 -12.63 -11.83 18.51
C SER A 684 -12.49 -12.22 19.98
N ALA A 685 -11.81 -11.39 20.77
CA ALA A 685 -11.73 -11.54 22.21
C ALA A 685 -11.95 -10.19 22.88
N ALA A 686 -12.89 -10.11 23.82
CA ALA A 686 -13.29 -8.87 24.50
C ALA A 686 -13.62 -7.72 23.53
N GLY A 687 -14.25 -8.02 22.39
CA GLY A 687 -14.61 -7.04 21.36
C GLY A 687 -13.47 -6.67 20.40
N ILE A 688 -12.25 -7.16 20.63
CA ILE A 688 -11.10 -6.94 19.73
C ILE A 688 -11.07 -8.08 18.71
N VAL A 689 -11.12 -7.73 17.43
CA VAL A 689 -11.18 -8.67 16.31
C VAL A 689 -9.76 -9.06 15.87
N SER A 690 -9.50 -10.34 15.61
CA SER A 690 -8.23 -10.81 15.04
C SER A 690 -8.16 -10.60 13.53
N ASN A 691 -7.02 -10.87 12.89
CA ASN A 691 -7.02 -11.15 11.46
C ASN A 691 -7.96 -12.33 11.14
N PRO A 692 -8.69 -12.27 10.02
CA PRO A 692 -9.45 -13.43 9.54
C PRO A 692 -8.49 -14.50 9.00
N VAL A 693 -8.93 -15.75 9.05
CA VAL A 693 -8.25 -16.89 8.41
C VAL A 693 -9.25 -17.67 7.56
N GLN A 694 -8.76 -18.48 6.62
CA GLN A 694 -9.57 -19.17 5.62
C GLN A 694 -9.41 -20.68 5.70
N ILE A 695 -10.55 -21.39 5.73
CA ILE A 695 -10.59 -22.85 5.70
C ILE A 695 -11.48 -23.30 4.53
N VAL A 696 -11.18 -24.47 3.96
CA VAL A 696 -12.02 -25.08 2.94
C VAL A 696 -12.83 -26.22 3.56
N VAL A 697 -14.12 -26.29 3.26
CA VAL A 697 -15.04 -27.34 3.71
C VAL A 697 -15.73 -28.00 2.52
N HIS A 698 -16.00 -29.30 2.63
CA HIS A 698 -16.81 -30.06 1.66
C HIS A 698 -17.89 -30.88 2.36
#